data_AF-A0A0P1APV0-F1
#
_entry.id   AF-A0A0P1APV0-F1
#
_cell.length_a   1.000
_cell.length_b   1.000
_cell.length_c   1.000
_cell.angle_alpha   90.00
_cell.angle_beta   90.00
_cell.angle_gamma   90.00
#
_symmetry.space_group_name_H-M   'P 1'
#
loop_
_entity.id
_entity.type
_entity.pdbx_description
1 polymer ?
#
loop_
_entity_poly.entity_id
_entity_poly.type
_entity_poly.pdbx_seq_one_letter_code
_entity_poly.pdbx_strand_id
1 'polypeptide(L)'
;MIVPTLTTLLLLDVSISSAYNSSLGGQLGDTVVPVGHLNRSLPSANNNSTVAEDELESDDDSEQDNTEFDSTEAETRSWISSTTGKVQHFYEKLSSKEDVVGNELGQHVWQQIMEMHQQPNVKQTPEQIKELFAKLANHIKIKDEDPTPRIGISVLLESASTEIVQSELLRSKTKLSAVFDILLSRTQDGSLTDFFKRKLHVPMLSYACKYLESTSTAKEQKAVSQEMYQFLTADRQGKNFITMLGTYDVTYVHEDVDKLINLLTKQPVTRVLAARLNMMRNFNLSYYWNIIRNQHSLSLPLNVWLELAAFTRFSYIEHEAMDSAFVLSQIFDTLTQTLKIPKTDVKTVFSAISEVNQVTFEIGPKTMLYWKLLYPVAEKEIMSRLDTIKNEDEVRLLKATLQNDDQVELVRAALKDNEKIVSFEAALDDQAMKTTFQAMLKEDNLVQLLNALLEDNYKVQLLKGGSGDQKHLEMALSKSDVKEAKDEAGDMNILKALVKDEGRLQLLKASLVDDDRVKLFKEALEAERRLKSVEDMLSGTDLNMKQIFNSILAKEDTVRLLQETVNNNERLKLLRIVLKEKKSIASLKTVLGDDTLSAALDEVLKDVDQVFFLRLAINDENRLWLFRMALTKQQERINKFEEMLDKRELGHVFRTMIENEEKAKWLGAIFGSPSNARDHKQALKDRDLVKLAGEMIKYMENLESKASS
;
A
#
# COMPACT_ATOMS: atom_id res chain seq x y z
N MET A 1 11.06 62.72 38.75
CA MET A 1 10.90 62.19 37.38
C MET A 1 9.89 61.06 37.48
N ILE A 2 8.58 61.35 37.48
CA ILE A 2 7.71 61.73 36.35
C ILE A 2 7.58 60.59 35.32
N VAL A 3 6.37 60.03 35.36
CA VAL A 3 5.60 59.13 34.49
C VAL A 3 5.22 59.87 33.17
N PRO A 4 4.87 59.16 32.08
CA PRO A 4 3.45 59.04 31.63
C PRO A 4 3.10 57.58 31.24
N THR A 5 2.06 56.87 31.72
CA THR A 5 0.58 57.03 31.57
C THR A 5 0.12 57.47 30.17
N LEU A 6 -0.55 56.61 29.38
CA LEU A 6 -1.98 56.22 29.41
C LEU A 6 -2.83 57.09 28.44
N THR A 7 -3.79 56.45 27.77
CA THR A 7 -5.12 56.99 27.34
C THR A 7 -5.12 57.95 26.12
N THR A 8 -6.02 57.92 25.13
CA THR A 8 -7.20 57.10 24.78
C THR A 8 -7.96 57.76 23.62
N LEU A 9 -8.87 56.98 23.01
CA LEU A 9 -10.25 57.32 22.61
C LEU A 9 -10.47 58.35 21.48
N LEU A 10 -11.14 57.87 20.43
CA LEU A 10 -12.55 58.17 20.06
C LEU A 10 -12.93 57.17 18.93
N LEU A 11 -13.75 56.14 19.15
CA LEU A 11 -15.23 56.10 19.26
C LEU A 11 -16.00 56.38 17.95
N LEU A 12 -16.72 55.34 17.49
CA LEU A 12 -18.07 55.24 16.90
C LEU A 12 -18.07 53.96 16.03
N ASP A 13 -18.62 52.82 16.42
CA ASP A 13 -19.99 52.49 16.90
C ASP A 13 -21.06 52.71 15.82
N VAL A 14 -21.42 51.63 15.10
CA VAL A 14 -22.80 51.27 14.76
C VAL A 14 -22.90 49.73 14.76
N SER A 15 -23.69 49.23 15.71
CA SER A 15 -24.15 47.85 15.85
C SER A 15 -25.51 47.64 15.14
N ILE A 16 -26.00 46.38 15.18
CA ILE A 16 -27.41 45.91 15.01
C ILE A 16 -27.82 45.68 13.54
N SER A 17 -28.51 44.61 13.11
CA SER A 17 -28.97 43.30 13.62
C SER A 17 -29.88 42.74 12.51
N SER A 18 -29.91 41.42 12.29
CA SER A 18 -31.13 40.62 12.47
C SER A 18 -30.99 39.22 11.87
N ALA A 19 -31.18 38.24 12.75
CA ALA A 19 -31.56 36.89 12.39
C ALA A 19 -33.01 36.87 11.89
N TYR A 20 -33.36 35.96 10.98
CA TYR A 20 -34.66 35.26 11.01
C TYR A 20 -34.61 33.93 10.24
N ASN A 21 -35.22 32.93 10.88
CA ASN A 21 -35.36 31.53 10.50
C ASN A 21 -36.43 31.28 9.42
N SER A 22 -36.51 29.99 9.04
CA SER A 22 -37.60 29.25 8.35
C SER A 22 -37.57 29.26 6.82
N SER A 23 -38.11 28.30 6.08
CA SER A 23 -38.38 26.86 6.20
C SER A 23 -38.96 26.42 4.84
N LEU A 24 -38.88 25.13 4.50
CA LEU A 24 -39.66 24.42 3.47
C LEU A 24 -39.41 24.74 1.97
N GLY A 25 -39.07 23.68 1.21
CA GLY A 25 -39.86 23.27 0.04
C GLY A 25 -39.29 23.50 -1.36
N GLY A 26 -39.07 22.40 -2.11
CA GLY A 26 -38.87 22.36 -3.57
C GLY A 26 -37.49 21.84 -3.98
N GLN A 27 -37.27 20.54 -4.19
CA GLN A 27 -37.43 19.78 -5.45
C GLN A 27 -36.81 20.41 -6.71
N LEU A 28 -36.08 19.55 -7.44
CA LEU A 28 -35.36 19.72 -8.73
C LEU A 28 -33.99 20.40 -8.56
N GLY A 29 -32.85 19.79 -8.85
CA GLY A 29 -32.56 18.56 -9.54
C GLY A 29 -31.20 18.77 -10.17
N ASP A 30 -30.14 18.20 -9.60
CA ASP A 30 -28.90 18.00 -10.32
C ASP A 30 -28.34 16.63 -9.95
N THR A 31 -28.37 15.80 -10.97
CA THR A 31 -27.96 14.40 -10.93
C THR A 31 -26.45 14.41 -11.08
N VAL A 32 -25.72 14.29 -9.98
CA VAL A 32 -24.31 13.89 -10.06
C VAL A 32 -24.30 12.41 -10.45
N VAL A 33 -24.09 12.16 -11.74
CA VAL A 33 -23.80 10.82 -12.27
C VAL A 33 -22.30 10.59 -12.10
N PRO A 34 -21.83 9.75 -11.16
CA PRO A 34 -20.47 9.26 -11.22
C PRO A 34 -20.40 8.22 -12.35
N VAL A 35 -19.92 8.63 -13.52
CA VAL A 35 -19.50 7.71 -14.57
C VAL A 35 -18.12 7.19 -14.17
N GLY A 36 -18.10 6.09 -13.42
CA GLY A 36 -16.88 5.38 -13.07
C GLY A 36 -16.41 4.51 -14.23
N HIS A 37 -15.63 5.07 -15.16
CA HIS A 37 -14.81 4.27 -16.06
C HIS A 37 -13.61 3.73 -15.28
N LEU A 38 -13.65 2.42 -14.99
CA LEU A 38 -12.49 1.65 -14.53
C LEU A 38 -11.45 1.59 -15.65
N ASN A 39 -10.62 2.63 -15.76
CA ASN A 39 -9.39 2.54 -16.55
C ASN A 39 -8.41 1.66 -15.79
N ARG A 40 -8.40 0.37 -16.18
CA ARG A 40 -7.36 -0.59 -15.88
C ARG A 40 -6.03 -0.07 -16.43
N SER A 41 -5.07 0.16 -15.54
CA SER A 41 -3.64 0.12 -15.87
C SER A 41 -2.96 -0.79 -14.86
N LEU A 42 -3.30 -2.08 -14.95
CA LEU A 42 -2.40 -3.16 -14.57
C LEU A 42 -1.82 -3.70 -15.87
N PRO A 43 -0.51 -4.01 -15.96
CA PRO A 43 -0.02 -4.79 -17.09
C PRO A 43 -0.73 -6.15 -17.05
N SER A 44 -1.54 -6.46 -18.06
CA SER A 44 -2.01 -7.82 -18.26
C SER A 44 -0.80 -8.69 -18.58
N ALA A 45 -0.43 -9.58 -17.67
CA ALA A 45 0.53 -10.65 -17.95
C ALA A 45 -0.17 -11.71 -18.84
N ASN A 46 -0.34 -11.38 -20.12
CA ASN A 46 -0.64 -12.34 -21.18
C ASN A 46 0.65 -12.57 -21.95
N ASN A 47 1.39 -13.62 -21.59
CA ASN A 47 2.38 -14.24 -22.47
C ASN A 47 1.95 -15.68 -22.71
N ASN A 48 1.14 -15.89 -23.75
CA ASN A 48 1.00 -17.18 -24.41
C ASN A 48 2.13 -17.29 -25.45
N SER A 49 2.99 -18.30 -25.30
CA SER A 49 3.77 -18.84 -26.40
C SER A 49 3.35 -20.29 -26.60
N THR A 50 2.62 -20.51 -27.68
CA THR A 50 2.34 -21.79 -28.35
C THR A 50 3.63 -22.53 -28.73
N VAL A 51 3.75 -23.81 -28.36
CA VAL A 51 4.37 -24.88 -29.17
C VAL A 51 3.65 -26.20 -28.84
N ALA A 52 3.44 -27.01 -29.87
CA ALA A 52 2.53 -28.14 -30.01
C ALA A 52 2.89 -29.41 -29.21
N GLU A 53 1.81 -30.17 -28.95
CA GLU A 53 1.64 -31.63 -28.96
C GLU A 53 2.88 -32.53 -28.84
N ASP A 54 2.86 -33.41 -27.83
CA ASP A 54 3.05 -34.84 -28.06
C ASP A 54 2.28 -35.64 -27.01
N GLU A 55 1.47 -36.56 -27.51
CA GLU A 55 0.66 -37.54 -26.80
C GLU A 55 1.56 -38.54 -26.06
N LEU A 56 1.27 -38.82 -24.79
CA LEU A 56 1.56 -40.12 -24.18
C LEU A 56 0.49 -40.47 -23.16
N GLU A 57 -0.34 -41.44 -23.55
CA GLU A 57 -1.17 -42.28 -22.69
C GLU A 57 -0.30 -42.95 -21.62
N SER A 58 -0.80 -42.99 -20.39
CA SER A 58 -0.59 -44.13 -19.50
C SER A 58 -1.66 -44.14 -18.41
N ASP A 59 -2.44 -45.21 -18.43
CA ASP A 59 -3.35 -45.65 -17.39
C ASP A 59 -2.60 -45.87 -16.06
N ASP A 60 -3.21 -45.48 -14.95
CA ASP A 60 -3.10 -46.27 -13.72
C ASP A 60 -4.31 -46.04 -12.83
N ASP A 61 -5.14 -47.09 -12.75
CA ASP A 61 -6.26 -47.27 -11.84
C ASP A 61 -5.73 -47.48 -10.42
N SER A 62 -6.19 -46.68 -9.46
CA SER A 62 -6.29 -47.15 -8.09
C SER A 62 -7.46 -46.50 -7.36
N GLU A 63 -8.58 -47.21 -7.40
CA GLU A 63 -9.60 -47.21 -6.36
C GLU A 63 -8.93 -47.51 -5.02
N GLN A 64 -9.10 -46.65 -4.00
CA GLN A 64 -9.25 -47.11 -2.62
C GLN A 64 -10.14 -46.18 -1.78
N ASP A 65 -10.96 -46.86 -1.00
CA ASP A 65 -12.12 -46.49 -0.22
C ASP A 65 -11.89 -45.54 0.98
N ASN A 66 -12.90 -44.70 1.19
CA ASN A 66 -13.61 -44.42 2.44
C ASN A 66 -12.89 -44.59 3.79
N THR A 67 -12.85 -43.51 4.58
CA THR A 67 -13.32 -43.57 5.97
C THR A 67 -13.91 -42.23 6.41
N GLU A 68 -15.05 -42.35 7.07
CA GLU A 68 -15.98 -41.32 7.52
C GLU A 68 -15.36 -40.35 8.54
N PHE A 69 -15.68 -39.07 8.37
CA PHE A 69 -15.54 -38.05 9.41
C PHE A 69 -16.76 -38.12 10.33
N ASP A 70 -16.53 -38.42 11.60
CA ASP A 70 -17.55 -38.27 12.63
C ASP A 70 -17.66 -36.81 13.08
N SER A 71 -18.90 -36.42 13.25
CA SER A 71 -19.43 -35.10 13.55
C SER A 71 -19.26 -34.74 15.03
N THR A 72 -19.04 -33.46 15.31
CA THR A 72 -19.73 -32.79 16.43
C THR A 72 -19.77 -31.28 16.19
N GLU A 73 -20.94 -30.85 15.70
CA GLU A 73 -21.46 -29.48 15.76
C GLU A 73 -21.74 -29.09 17.23
N ALA A 74 -21.54 -27.84 17.61
CA ALA A 74 -22.59 -26.97 18.16
C ALA A 74 -22.02 -25.62 18.66
N GLU A 75 -22.84 -24.57 18.51
CA GLU A 75 -22.69 -23.19 19.04
C GLU A 75 -21.82 -22.27 18.16
N THR A 76 -22.31 -21.21 17.51
CA THR A 76 -23.52 -20.40 17.77
C THR A 76 -23.92 -19.65 16.49
N ARG A 77 -25.13 -19.94 15.97
CA ARG A 77 -25.79 -19.18 14.89
C ARG A 77 -26.77 -18.18 15.51
N SER A 78 -26.61 -16.91 15.20
CA SER A 78 -27.65 -15.88 15.19
C SER A 78 -27.03 -14.65 14.51
N TRP A 79 -27.82 -13.81 13.82
CA TRP A 79 -27.46 -12.47 13.26
C TRP A 79 -27.53 -12.23 11.73
N ILE A 80 -28.35 -12.97 10.97
CA ILE A 80 -28.56 -12.69 9.51
C ILE A 80 -29.68 -11.65 9.23
N SER A 81 -30.36 -11.07 10.22
CA SER A 81 -31.61 -10.32 9.96
C SER A 81 -31.48 -8.87 9.43
N SER A 82 -30.29 -8.25 9.38
CA SER A 82 -30.16 -6.83 9.01
C SER A 82 -29.61 -6.51 7.61
N THR A 83 -29.21 -7.51 6.82
CA THR A 83 -28.57 -7.31 5.49
C THR A 83 -29.50 -7.54 4.29
N THR A 84 -30.63 -8.23 4.48
CA THR A 84 -31.58 -8.62 3.42
C THR A 84 -32.22 -7.43 2.70
N GLY A 85 -32.54 -6.34 3.40
CA GLY A 85 -33.20 -5.16 2.80
C GLY A 85 -32.34 -4.35 1.83
N LYS A 86 -31.00 -4.45 1.89
CA LYS A 86 -30.09 -3.66 1.04
C LYS A 86 -29.72 -4.35 -0.28
N VAL A 87 -29.79 -5.69 -0.34
CA VAL A 87 -29.55 -6.47 -1.56
C VAL A 87 -30.67 -6.26 -2.57
N GLN A 88 -31.91 -6.17 -2.08
CA GLN A 88 -33.10 -5.94 -2.91
C GLN A 88 -33.10 -4.54 -3.54
N HIS A 89 -32.68 -3.51 -2.78
CA HIS A 89 -32.59 -2.13 -3.26
C HIS A 89 -31.50 -1.92 -4.34
N PHE A 90 -30.42 -2.72 -4.33
CA PHE A 90 -29.36 -2.64 -5.35
C PHE A 90 -29.83 -3.19 -6.71
N TYR A 91 -30.67 -4.23 -6.70
CA TYR A 91 -31.23 -4.81 -7.93
C TYR A 91 -32.37 -3.95 -8.51
N GLU A 92 -33.21 -3.33 -7.68
CA GLU A 92 -34.21 -2.36 -8.17
C GLU A 92 -33.56 -1.20 -8.95
N LYS A 93 -32.32 -0.84 -8.60
CA LYS A 93 -31.53 0.22 -9.26
C LYS A 93 -30.78 -0.26 -10.51
N LEU A 94 -30.42 -1.55 -10.59
CA LEU A 94 -29.77 -2.18 -11.75
C LEU A 94 -30.79 -2.63 -12.82
N SER A 95 -31.90 -3.19 -12.38
CA SER A 95 -33.02 -3.62 -13.24
C SER A 95 -33.75 -2.46 -13.92
N SER A 96 -33.54 -1.22 -13.48
CA SER A 96 -34.17 -0.04 -14.06
C SER A 96 -33.41 0.58 -15.24
N LYS A 97 -32.28 0.01 -15.68
CA LYS A 97 -31.43 0.66 -16.71
C LYS A 97 -31.09 -0.12 -17.98
N GLU A 98 -31.38 -1.41 -18.14
CA GLU A 98 -31.11 -2.12 -19.40
C GLU A 98 -32.19 -3.17 -19.76
N ASP A 99 -32.36 -3.37 -21.07
CA ASP A 99 -33.46 -4.08 -21.74
C ASP A 99 -33.75 -5.50 -21.23
N VAL A 100 -35.03 -5.75 -20.98
CA VAL A 100 -35.63 -6.91 -20.28
C VAL A 100 -35.65 -8.22 -21.10
N VAL A 101 -35.03 -8.32 -22.27
CA VAL A 101 -35.31 -9.43 -23.22
C VAL A 101 -34.21 -10.51 -23.30
N GLY A 102 -33.43 -10.75 -22.24
CA GLY A 102 -32.32 -11.71 -22.34
C GLY A 102 -31.86 -12.50 -21.12
N ASN A 103 -32.62 -12.59 -20.02
CA ASN A 103 -32.07 -13.20 -18.78
C ASN A 103 -33.03 -14.03 -17.90
N GLU A 104 -33.94 -14.84 -18.47
CA GLU A 104 -34.75 -15.79 -17.68
C GLU A 104 -33.86 -16.77 -16.88
N LEU A 105 -32.74 -17.22 -17.47
CA LEU A 105 -31.78 -18.11 -16.81
C LEU A 105 -31.04 -17.41 -15.66
N GLY A 106 -30.65 -16.15 -15.84
CA GLY A 106 -30.03 -15.34 -14.79
C GLY A 106 -31.01 -15.02 -13.64
N GLN A 107 -32.27 -14.72 -13.94
CA GLN A 107 -33.31 -14.50 -12.93
C GLN A 107 -33.61 -15.77 -12.12
N HIS A 108 -33.72 -16.93 -12.78
CA HIS A 108 -33.99 -18.20 -12.10
C HIS A 108 -32.82 -18.63 -11.20
N VAL A 109 -31.58 -18.51 -11.68
CA VAL A 109 -30.37 -18.79 -10.89
C VAL A 109 -30.26 -17.82 -9.71
N TRP A 110 -30.58 -16.53 -9.91
CA TRP A 110 -30.57 -15.55 -8.84
C TRP A 110 -31.64 -15.79 -7.78
N GLN A 111 -32.84 -16.20 -8.19
CA GLN A 111 -33.93 -16.52 -7.27
C GLN A 111 -33.56 -17.72 -6.38
N GLN A 112 -32.94 -18.76 -6.95
CA GLN A 112 -32.39 -19.88 -6.18
C GLN A 112 -31.31 -19.42 -5.18
N ILE A 113 -30.46 -18.45 -5.54
CA ILE A 113 -29.44 -17.87 -4.66
C ILE A 113 -30.04 -17.06 -3.51
N MET A 114 -31.07 -16.28 -3.79
CA MET A 114 -31.75 -15.49 -2.77
C MET A 114 -32.56 -16.37 -1.82
N GLU A 115 -33.20 -17.43 -2.32
CA GLU A 115 -33.88 -18.44 -1.50
C GLU A 115 -32.88 -19.16 -0.58
N MET A 116 -31.70 -19.54 -1.09
CA MET A 116 -30.59 -20.08 -0.29
C MET A 116 -30.16 -19.14 0.82
N HIS A 117 -29.98 -17.86 0.50
CA HIS A 117 -29.49 -16.87 1.46
C HIS A 117 -30.54 -16.54 2.53
N GLN A 118 -31.82 -16.56 2.18
CA GLN A 118 -32.93 -16.27 3.09
C GLN A 118 -33.30 -17.46 3.99
N GLN A 119 -32.91 -18.69 3.64
CA GLN A 119 -33.19 -19.91 4.40
C GLN A 119 -31.91 -20.64 4.86
N PRO A 120 -31.07 -20.04 5.73
CA PRO A 120 -29.76 -20.59 6.14
C PRO A 120 -29.83 -21.91 6.95
N ASN A 121 -31.03 -22.36 7.33
CA ASN A 121 -31.26 -23.61 8.06
C ASN A 121 -31.65 -24.79 7.17
N VAL A 122 -31.90 -24.58 5.88
CA VAL A 122 -32.12 -25.67 4.93
C VAL A 122 -30.75 -26.17 4.46
N LYS A 123 -30.34 -27.38 4.90
CA LYS A 123 -29.11 -28.04 4.43
C LYS A 123 -29.29 -28.35 2.94
N GLN A 124 -28.69 -27.54 2.07
CA GLN A 124 -28.59 -27.85 0.66
C GLN A 124 -27.58 -28.98 0.43
N THR A 125 -27.81 -29.80 -0.59
CA THR A 125 -26.84 -30.85 -0.93
C THR A 125 -25.63 -30.22 -1.65
N PRO A 126 -24.41 -30.74 -1.43
CA PRO A 126 -23.23 -30.28 -2.15
C PRO A 126 -23.40 -30.26 -3.67
N GLU A 127 -24.17 -31.18 -4.23
CA GLU A 127 -24.47 -31.31 -5.66
C GLU A 127 -25.28 -30.12 -6.18
N GLN A 128 -26.27 -29.64 -5.43
CA GLN A 128 -27.08 -28.48 -5.81
C GLN A 128 -26.22 -27.21 -5.90
N ILE A 129 -25.35 -27.00 -4.92
CA ILE A 129 -24.44 -25.85 -4.89
C ILE A 129 -23.43 -25.93 -6.04
N LYS A 130 -22.90 -27.12 -6.34
CA LYS A 130 -22.00 -27.35 -7.48
C LYS A 130 -22.67 -27.05 -8.83
N GLU A 131 -23.89 -27.53 -9.02
CA GLU A 131 -24.65 -27.28 -10.25
C GLU A 131 -24.92 -25.78 -10.43
N LEU A 132 -25.27 -25.10 -9.34
CA LEU A 132 -25.55 -23.67 -9.34
C LEU A 132 -24.28 -22.83 -9.59
N PHE A 133 -23.15 -23.23 -9.00
CA PHE A 133 -21.85 -22.65 -9.29
C PHE A 133 -21.44 -22.87 -10.76
N ALA A 134 -21.64 -24.06 -11.31
CA ALA A 134 -21.35 -24.36 -12.72
C ALA A 134 -22.19 -23.48 -13.67
N LYS A 135 -23.47 -23.27 -13.35
CA LYS A 135 -24.35 -22.35 -14.10
C LYS A 135 -23.82 -20.91 -14.05
N LEU A 136 -23.42 -20.42 -12.88
CA LEU A 136 -22.84 -19.09 -12.70
C LEU A 136 -21.51 -18.92 -13.45
N ALA A 137 -20.60 -19.90 -13.31
CA ALA A 137 -19.29 -19.88 -13.96
C ALA A 137 -19.40 -19.89 -15.48
N ASN A 138 -20.37 -20.63 -16.04
CA ASN A 138 -20.65 -20.61 -17.47
C ASN A 138 -21.18 -19.24 -17.93
N HIS A 139 -22.00 -18.55 -17.13
CA HIS A 139 -22.46 -17.19 -17.48
C HIS A 139 -21.33 -16.17 -17.48
N ILE A 140 -20.38 -16.26 -16.55
CA ILE A 140 -19.19 -15.38 -16.52
C ILE A 140 -18.37 -15.51 -17.80
N LYS A 141 -18.26 -16.73 -18.36
CA LYS A 141 -17.52 -16.96 -19.62
C LYS A 141 -18.23 -16.44 -20.87
N ILE A 142 -19.56 -16.28 -20.82
CA ILE A 142 -20.40 -15.96 -22.00
C ILE A 142 -20.69 -14.45 -22.08
N LYS A 143 -20.78 -13.75 -20.94
CA LYS A 143 -21.06 -12.30 -20.88
C LYS A 143 -20.18 -11.65 -19.82
N ASP A 144 -19.04 -11.10 -20.22
CA ASP A 144 -18.12 -10.42 -19.30
C ASP A 144 -18.70 -9.09 -18.74
N GLU A 145 -19.81 -8.63 -19.33
CA GLU A 145 -20.52 -7.38 -18.97
C GLU A 145 -21.69 -7.57 -17.98
N ASP A 146 -22.18 -8.80 -17.74
CA ASP A 146 -23.30 -9.03 -16.79
C ASP A 146 -22.77 -9.17 -15.34
N PRO A 147 -23.13 -8.28 -14.41
CA PRO A 147 -22.68 -8.37 -13.02
C PRO A 147 -23.39 -9.48 -12.22
N THR A 148 -24.52 -10.00 -12.69
CA THR A 148 -25.38 -10.95 -11.97
C THR A 148 -24.65 -12.22 -11.52
N PRO A 149 -23.83 -12.88 -12.37
CA PRO A 149 -23.11 -14.07 -11.96
C PRO A 149 -22.06 -13.80 -10.87
N ARG A 150 -21.40 -12.63 -10.93
CA ARG A 150 -20.42 -12.21 -9.91
C ARG A 150 -21.11 -11.96 -8.57
N ILE A 151 -22.26 -11.27 -8.60
CA ILE A 151 -23.07 -11.05 -7.40
C ILE A 151 -23.56 -12.39 -6.83
N GLY A 152 -23.99 -13.33 -7.68
CA GLY A 152 -24.38 -14.69 -7.29
C GLY A 152 -23.29 -15.45 -6.52
N ILE A 153 -22.06 -15.48 -7.06
CA ILE A 153 -20.91 -16.10 -6.39
C ILE A 153 -20.60 -15.40 -5.06
N SER A 154 -20.69 -14.07 -5.01
CA SER A 154 -20.42 -13.30 -3.79
C SER A 154 -21.42 -13.63 -2.65
N VAL A 155 -22.70 -13.81 -2.96
CA VAL A 155 -23.73 -14.22 -1.98
C VAL A 155 -23.47 -15.63 -1.45
N LEU A 156 -23.09 -16.53 -2.35
CA LEU A 156 -22.76 -17.91 -2.01
C LEU A 156 -21.55 -18.00 -1.06
N LEU A 157 -20.54 -17.13 -1.25
CA LEU A 157 -19.37 -17.03 -0.38
C LEU A 157 -19.68 -16.51 1.05
N GLU A 158 -20.83 -15.88 1.29
CA GLU A 158 -21.24 -15.39 2.62
C GLU A 158 -22.25 -16.31 3.33
N SER A 159 -22.67 -17.39 2.67
CA SER A 159 -23.76 -18.26 3.12
C SER A 159 -23.24 -19.50 3.86
N ALA A 160 -24.13 -20.40 4.29
CA ALA A 160 -23.71 -21.72 4.80
C ALA A 160 -22.95 -22.57 3.75
N SER A 161 -22.94 -22.16 2.48
CA SER A 161 -22.33 -22.84 1.34
C SER A 161 -20.88 -22.42 1.06
N THR A 162 -20.28 -21.53 1.87
CA THR A 162 -18.94 -20.95 1.62
C THR A 162 -17.86 -22.01 1.35
N GLU A 163 -17.84 -23.10 2.11
CA GLU A 163 -16.85 -24.18 1.97
C GLU A 163 -16.86 -24.79 0.55
N ILE A 164 -18.03 -25.20 0.08
CA ILE A 164 -18.20 -25.86 -1.23
C ILE A 164 -17.85 -24.90 -2.36
N VAL A 165 -18.26 -23.63 -2.24
CA VAL A 165 -18.01 -22.59 -3.23
C VAL A 165 -16.51 -22.29 -3.33
N GLN A 166 -15.81 -22.23 -2.19
CA GLN A 166 -14.36 -22.10 -2.17
C GLN A 166 -13.68 -23.32 -2.79
N SER A 167 -14.13 -24.55 -2.51
CA SER A 167 -13.60 -25.75 -3.17
C SER A 167 -13.73 -25.70 -4.69
N GLU A 168 -14.87 -25.24 -5.21
CA GLU A 168 -15.07 -25.08 -6.66
C GLU A 168 -14.17 -23.98 -7.24
N LEU A 169 -14.00 -22.85 -6.56
CA LEU A 169 -13.09 -21.77 -6.97
C LEU A 169 -11.62 -22.24 -7.00
N LEU A 170 -11.21 -23.06 -6.03
CA LEU A 170 -9.87 -23.66 -5.99
C LEU A 170 -9.70 -24.67 -7.14
N ARG A 171 -10.72 -25.51 -7.39
CA ARG A 171 -10.72 -26.46 -8.51
C ARG A 171 -10.61 -25.77 -9.86
N SER A 172 -11.26 -24.62 -10.03
CA SER A 172 -11.14 -23.80 -11.24
C SER A 172 -9.87 -22.94 -11.28
N LYS A 173 -8.96 -23.06 -10.30
CA LYS A 173 -7.73 -22.27 -10.18
C LYS A 173 -8.00 -20.76 -10.23
N THR A 174 -9.09 -20.31 -9.64
CA THR A 174 -9.48 -18.90 -9.66
C THR A 174 -8.47 -18.05 -8.91
N LYS A 175 -7.99 -16.98 -9.55
CA LYS A 175 -7.07 -16.02 -8.94
C LYS A 175 -7.69 -15.32 -7.73
N LEU A 176 -6.86 -15.00 -6.76
CA LEU A 176 -7.21 -14.28 -5.55
C LEU A 176 -7.77 -12.89 -5.87
N SER A 177 -7.19 -12.20 -6.85
CA SER A 177 -7.69 -10.90 -7.32
C SER A 177 -9.10 -10.98 -7.88
N ALA A 178 -9.44 -12.06 -8.60
CA ALA A 178 -10.79 -12.24 -9.15
C ALA A 178 -11.82 -12.49 -8.04
N VAL A 179 -11.50 -13.31 -7.04
CA VAL A 179 -12.38 -13.51 -5.88
C VAL A 179 -12.56 -12.20 -5.10
N PHE A 180 -11.49 -11.44 -4.95
CA PHE A 180 -11.56 -10.13 -4.32
C PHE A 180 -12.46 -9.16 -5.08
N ASP A 181 -12.30 -9.05 -6.40
CA ASP A 181 -13.14 -8.16 -7.23
C ASP A 181 -14.61 -8.54 -7.16
N ILE A 182 -14.91 -9.84 -7.13
CA ILE A 182 -16.27 -10.36 -6.92
C ILE A 182 -16.84 -9.87 -5.59
N LEU A 183 -16.09 -10.00 -4.49
CA LEU A 183 -16.54 -9.56 -3.17
C LEU A 183 -16.60 -8.03 -3.07
N LEU A 184 -15.62 -7.32 -3.63
CA LEU A 184 -15.54 -5.87 -3.58
C LEU A 184 -16.71 -5.21 -4.32
N SER A 185 -17.24 -5.84 -5.37
CA SER A 185 -18.42 -5.37 -6.10
C SER A 185 -19.67 -5.19 -5.22
N ARG A 186 -19.69 -5.76 -4.00
CA ARG A 186 -20.78 -5.58 -3.02
C ARG A 186 -20.67 -4.31 -2.18
N THR A 187 -19.55 -3.61 -2.27
CA THR A 187 -19.33 -2.34 -1.57
C THR A 187 -19.92 -1.19 -2.39
N GLN A 188 -20.39 -0.13 -1.72
CA GLN A 188 -21.06 0.99 -2.43
C GLN A 188 -20.10 1.84 -3.28
N ASP A 189 -18.84 1.88 -2.92
CA ASP A 189 -17.81 2.78 -3.46
C ASP A 189 -16.49 2.07 -3.83
N GLY A 190 -16.45 0.74 -3.73
CA GLY A 190 -15.20 -0.01 -3.89
C GLY A 190 -14.24 0.13 -2.71
N SER A 191 -14.65 0.71 -1.57
CA SER A 191 -13.74 0.98 -0.47
C SER A 191 -13.44 -0.27 0.36
N LEU A 192 -12.17 -0.43 0.75
CA LEU A 192 -11.76 -1.45 1.71
C LEU A 192 -12.43 -1.24 3.09
N THR A 193 -12.79 0.00 3.43
CA THR A 193 -13.49 0.26 4.70
C THR A 193 -14.89 -0.37 4.72
N ASP A 194 -15.69 -0.19 3.66
CA ASP A 194 -17.00 -0.85 3.57
C ASP A 194 -16.85 -2.38 3.46
N PHE A 195 -15.83 -2.85 2.74
CA PHE A 195 -15.49 -4.27 2.62
C PHE A 195 -15.27 -4.93 3.99
N PHE A 196 -14.50 -4.28 4.87
CA PHE A 196 -14.23 -4.78 6.21
C PHE A 196 -15.45 -4.64 7.15
N LYS A 197 -16.20 -3.54 7.05
CA LYS A 197 -17.46 -3.34 7.80
C LYS A 197 -18.50 -4.42 7.50
N ARG A 198 -18.56 -4.86 6.24
CA ARG A 198 -19.45 -5.94 5.78
C ARG A 198 -18.93 -7.35 6.06
N LYS A 199 -17.76 -7.48 6.69
CA LYS A 199 -17.10 -8.76 6.98
C LYS A 199 -16.76 -9.60 5.73
N LEU A 200 -16.65 -8.97 4.56
CA LEU A 200 -16.27 -9.67 3.30
C LEU A 200 -14.84 -10.20 3.33
N HIS A 201 -14.01 -9.67 4.24
CA HIS A 201 -12.67 -10.17 4.50
C HIS A 201 -12.65 -11.58 5.08
N VAL A 202 -13.70 -12.04 5.76
CA VAL A 202 -13.76 -13.39 6.34
C VAL A 202 -13.74 -14.47 5.26
N PRO A 203 -14.70 -14.53 4.31
CA PRO A 203 -14.66 -15.52 3.24
C PRO A 203 -13.44 -15.32 2.31
N MET A 204 -12.96 -14.08 2.16
CA MET A 204 -11.75 -13.78 1.40
C MET A 204 -10.49 -14.38 2.04
N LEU A 205 -10.30 -14.21 3.35
CA LEU A 205 -9.17 -14.75 4.11
C LEU A 205 -9.20 -16.27 4.15
N SER A 206 -10.39 -16.85 4.35
CA SER A 206 -10.58 -18.30 4.32
C SER A 206 -10.17 -18.89 2.96
N TYR A 207 -10.61 -18.27 1.85
CA TYR A 207 -10.17 -18.66 0.51
C TYR A 207 -8.66 -18.46 0.32
N ALA A 208 -8.11 -17.32 0.72
CA ALA A 208 -6.68 -16.99 0.63
C ALA A 208 -5.81 -18.04 1.33
N CYS A 209 -6.22 -18.49 2.52
CA CYS A 209 -5.51 -19.53 3.27
C CYS A 209 -5.55 -20.87 2.53
N LYS A 210 -6.73 -21.29 2.04
CA LYS A 210 -6.85 -22.54 1.28
C LYS A 210 -6.09 -22.49 -0.04
N TYR A 211 -6.06 -21.34 -0.70
CA TYR A 211 -5.32 -21.13 -1.95
C TYR A 211 -3.81 -21.31 -1.75
N LEU A 212 -3.27 -20.83 -0.63
CA LEU A 212 -1.88 -21.08 -0.22
C LEU A 212 -1.62 -22.56 0.12
N GLU A 213 -2.60 -23.24 0.73
CA GLU A 213 -2.52 -24.64 1.15
C GLU A 213 -2.68 -25.63 -0.01
N SER A 214 -3.44 -25.29 -1.05
CA SER A 214 -3.83 -26.21 -2.13
C SER A 214 -2.75 -26.52 -3.17
N THR A 215 -1.53 -26.00 -3.00
CA THR A 215 -0.45 -26.16 -4.00
C THR A 215 0.39 -27.40 -3.74
N SER A 216 0.54 -28.27 -4.74
CA SER A 216 1.30 -29.53 -4.62
C SER A 216 2.74 -29.41 -5.10
N THR A 217 3.05 -28.43 -5.98
CA THR A 217 4.39 -28.25 -6.54
C THR A 217 5.07 -26.96 -6.06
N ALA A 218 6.40 -26.97 -5.97
CA ALA A 218 7.18 -25.79 -5.57
C ALA A 218 7.00 -24.60 -6.54
N LYS A 219 6.80 -24.87 -7.83
CA LYS A 219 6.56 -23.83 -8.86
C LYS A 219 5.21 -23.14 -8.65
N GLU A 220 4.15 -23.91 -8.44
CA GLU A 220 2.82 -23.36 -8.15
C GLU A 220 2.82 -22.61 -6.83
N GLN A 221 3.47 -23.16 -5.81
CA GLN A 221 3.58 -22.49 -4.51
C GLN A 221 4.29 -21.14 -4.61
N LYS A 222 5.36 -21.04 -5.42
CA LYS A 222 6.02 -19.75 -5.71
C LYS A 222 5.07 -18.78 -6.40
N ALA A 223 4.35 -19.22 -7.43
CA ALA A 223 3.41 -18.37 -8.18
C ALA A 223 2.27 -17.86 -7.30
N VAL A 224 1.65 -18.73 -6.50
CA VAL A 224 0.60 -18.37 -5.54
C VAL A 224 1.12 -17.41 -4.48
N SER A 225 2.36 -17.61 -4.00
CA SER A 225 2.96 -16.71 -3.02
C SER A 225 3.27 -15.33 -3.59
N GLN A 226 3.65 -15.25 -4.86
CA GLN A 226 3.83 -13.97 -5.57
C GLN A 226 2.49 -13.26 -5.76
N GLU A 227 1.45 -13.98 -6.18
CA GLU A 227 0.10 -13.42 -6.28
C GLU A 227 -0.43 -12.94 -4.93
N MET A 228 -0.21 -13.71 -3.86
CA MET A 228 -0.55 -13.33 -2.49
C MET A 228 0.17 -12.05 -2.08
N TYR A 229 1.46 -11.93 -2.42
CA TYR A 229 2.23 -10.73 -2.14
C TYR A 229 1.60 -9.52 -2.82
N GLN A 230 1.41 -9.59 -4.14
CA GLN A 230 0.81 -8.52 -4.93
C GLN A 230 -0.58 -8.15 -4.41
N PHE A 231 -1.42 -9.15 -4.14
CA PHE A 231 -2.78 -8.96 -3.64
C PHE A 231 -2.80 -8.17 -2.32
N LEU A 232 -1.98 -8.60 -1.36
CA LEU A 232 -1.93 -8.03 -0.02
C LEU A 232 -1.39 -6.60 0.00
N THR A 233 -0.41 -6.30 -0.86
CA THR A 233 0.28 -5.00 -0.88
C THR A 233 -0.27 -4.00 -1.90
N ALA A 234 -1.13 -4.41 -2.84
CA ALA A 234 -1.70 -3.49 -3.82
C ALA A 234 -2.48 -2.35 -3.14
N ASP A 235 -2.17 -1.11 -3.52
CA ASP A 235 -2.89 0.07 -3.06
C ASP A 235 -4.29 0.13 -3.67
N ARG A 236 -5.27 0.50 -2.84
CA ARG A 236 -6.70 0.56 -3.16
C ARG A 236 -7.29 1.78 -2.44
N GLN A 237 -7.20 2.94 -3.10
CA GLN A 237 -7.66 4.24 -2.57
C GLN A 237 -6.91 4.66 -1.29
N GLY A 238 -5.58 4.53 -1.28
CA GLY A 238 -4.73 4.94 -0.15
C GLY A 238 -4.70 3.95 1.02
N LYS A 239 -5.19 2.72 0.81
CA LYS A 239 -5.09 1.60 1.76
C LYS A 239 -4.78 0.31 1.02
N ASN A 240 -3.99 -0.57 1.62
CA ASN A 240 -3.78 -1.92 1.12
C ASN A 240 -4.43 -2.95 2.05
N PHE A 241 -4.62 -4.18 1.56
CA PHE A 241 -5.33 -5.22 2.30
C PHE A 241 -4.57 -5.66 3.55
N ILE A 242 -3.23 -5.76 3.49
CA ILE A 242 -2.42 -6.16 4.65
C ILE A 242 -2.48 -5.16 5.80
N THR A 243 -2.46 -3.85 5.51
CA THR A 243 -2.63 -2.79 6.51
C THR A 243 -4.02 -2.89 7.11
N MET A 244 -5.07 -3.07 6.32
CA MET A 244 -6.42 -3.27 6.87
C MET A 244 -6.53 -4.51 7.75
N LEU A 245 -5.93 -5.65 7.37
CA LEU A 245 -5.87 -6.83 8.23
C LEU A 245 -5.13 -6.57 9.54
N GLY A 246 -4.07 -5.77 9.48
CA GLY A 246 -3.24 -5.42 10.63
C GLY A 246 -3.92 -4.48 11.61
N THR A 247 -4.73 -3.56 11.11
CA THR A 247 -5.22 -2.40 11.87
C THR A 247 -6.71 -2.45 12.19
N TYR A 248 -7.50 -3.24 11.47
CA TYR A 248 -8.94 -3.31 11.66
C TYR A 248 -9.29 -4.08 12.94
N ASP A 249 -9.92 -3.37 13.88
CA ASP A 249 -10.25 -3.88 15.21
C ASP A 249 -11.52 -4.76 15.17
N VAL A 250 -11.33 -6.06 14.99
CA VAL A 250 -12.40 -7.06 15.07
C VAL A 250 -11.91 -8.29 15.80
N THR A 251 -12.57 -8.58 16.92
CA THR A 251 -12.33 -9.73 17.80
C THR A 251 -12.51 -11.10 17.11
N TYR A 252 -13.23 -11.17 15.99
CA TYR A 252 -13.55 -12.41 15.28
C TYR A 252 -12.56 -12.82 14.19
N VAL A 253 -11.51 -12.03 13.92
CA VAL A 253 -10.58 -12.26 12.78
C VAL A 253 -9.19 -12.64 13.27
N HIS A 254 -9.02 -12.93 14.57
CA HIS A 254 -7.71 -13.25 15.11
C HIS A 254 -7.20 -14.61 14.61
N GLU A 255 -8.03 -15.65 14.61
CA GLU A 255 -7.62 -16.99 14.20
C GLU A 255 -7.27 -17.07 12.71
N ASP A 256 -8.08 -16.49 11.82
CA ASP A 256 -7.81 -16.50 10.37
C ASP A 256 -6.56 -15.69 10.01
N VAL A 257 -6.33 -14.56 10.70
CA VAL A 257 -5.11 -13.76 10.50
C VAL A 257 -3.90 -14.50 11.03
N ASP A 258 -3.98 -15.15 12.18
CA ASP A 258 -2.89 -15.96 12.72
C ASP A 258 -2.60 -17.16 11.81
N LYS A 259 -3.64 -17.81 11.25
CA LYS A 259 -3.50 -18.84 10.21
C LYS A 259 -2.80 -18.28 8.97
N LEU A 260 -3.20 -17.10 8.48
CA LEU A 260 -2.55 -16.45 7.35
C LEU A 260 -1.09 -16.13 7.64
N ILE A 261 -0.76 -15.54 8.80
CA ILE A 261 0.62 -15.27 9.23
C ILE A 261 1.44 -16.57 9.17
N ASN A 262 0.90 -17.67 9.74
CA ASN A 262 1.53 -18.97 9.70
C ASN A 262 1.75 -19.50 8.27
N LEU A 263 0.82 -19.29 7.35
CA LEU A 263 1.02 -19.74 5.96
C LEU A 263 2.06 -18.88 5.23
N LEU A 264 2.04 -17.56 5.44
CA LEU A 264 2.97 -16.63 4.83
C LEU A 264 4.42 -16.84 5.30
N THR A 265 4.66 -17.34 6.52
CA THR A 265 6.03 -17.63 7.01
C THR A 265 6.69 -18.81 6.30
N LYS A 266 5.91 -19.74 5.75
CA LYS A 266 6.43 -20.94 5.07
C LYS A 266 7.26 -20.58 3.83
N GLN A 267 6.91 -19.49 3.14
CA GLN A 267 7.49 -19.14 1.85
C GLN A 267 8.44 -17.93 1.93
N PRO A 268 9.67 -18.02 1.41
CA PRO A 268 10.65 -16.93 1.49
C PRO A 268 10.14 -15.58 0.96
N VAL A 269 9.31 -15.60 -0.09
CA VAL A 269 8.77 -14.37 -0.72
C VAL A 269 7.72 -13.66 0.15
N THR A 270 7.02 -14.37 1.03
CA THR A 270 5.95 -13.80 1.89
C THR A 270 6.33 -13.64 3.36
N ARG A 271 7.50 -14.10 3.80
CA ARG A 271 7.95 -13.99 5.22
C ARG A 271 7.95 -12.55 5.75
N VAL A 272 8.31 -11.59 4.91
CA VAL A 272 8.29 -10.17 5.29
C VAL A 272 6.85 -9.71 5.52
N LEU A 273 5.88 -10.15 4.70
CA LEU A 273 4.47 -9.84 4.91
C LEU A 273 3.93 -10.46 6.20
N ALA A 274 4.32 -11.70 6.51
CA ALA A 274 3.98 -12.33 7.77
C ALA A 274 4.49 -11.52 8.97
N ALA A 275 5.74 -11.04 8.91
CA ALA A 275 6.32 -10.21 9.96
C ALA A 275 5.60 -8.86 10.08
N ARG A 276 5.35 -8.18 8.96
CA ARG A 276 4.58 -6.91 8.93
C ARG A 276 3.20 -7.09 9.57
N LEU A 277 2.43 -8.08 9.12
CA LEU A 277 1.09 -8.35 9.62
C LEU A 277 1.11 -8.70 11.11
N ASN A 278 2.05 -9.55 11.53
CA ASN A 278 2.22 -9.89 12.93
C ASN A 278 2.57 -8.65 13.77
N MET A 279 3.50 -7.79 13.34
CA MET A 279 3.90 -6.59 14.10
C MET A 279 2.78 -5.55 14.19
N MET A 280 1.90 -5.45 13.19
CA MET A 280 0.72 -4.58 13.27
C MET A 280 -0.32 -5.10 14.26
N ARG A 281 -0.52 -6.42 14.33
CA ARG A 281 -1.53 -7.06 15.20
C ARG A 281 -1.04 -7.28 16.63
N ASN A 282 0.10 -7.92 16.72
CA ASN A 282 0.72 -8.43 17.93
C ASN A 282 2.11 -7.79 18.01
N PHE A 283 2.23 -6.66 18.72
CA PHE A 283 3.49 -5.94 19.02
C PHE A 283 4.45 -6.79 19.89
N ASN A 284 4.75 -8.00 19.46
CA ASN A 284 5.44 -9.04 20.19
C ASN A 284 6.29 -9.89 19.22
N LEU A 285 7.57 -9.57 19.15
CA LEU A 285 8.55 -10.27 18.34
C LEU A 285 8.83 -11.68 18.88
N SER A 286 8.63 -11.89 20.18
CA SER A 286 8.77 -13.20 20.85
C SER A 286 7.65 -14.16 20.46
N TYR A 287 6.43 -13.65 20.26
CA TYR A 287 5.32 -14.45 19.73
C TYR A 287 5.62 -14.93 18.30
N TYR A 288 6.18 -14.04 17.48
CA TYR A 288 6.58 -14.39 16.12
C TYR A 288 7.69 -15.43 16.05
N TRP A 289 8.63 -15.41 17.01
CA TRP A 289 9.61 -16.49 17.19
C TRP A 289 8.95 -17.86 17.32
N ASN A 290 7.89 -17.96 18.13
CA ASN A 290 7.18 -19.23 18.33
C ASN A 290 6.53 -19.74 17.04
N ILE A 291 5.98 -18.83 16.23
CA ILE A 291 5.44 -19.16 14.90
C ILE A 291 6.54 -19.78 14.01
N ILE A 292 7.68 -19.09 13.86
CA ILE A 292 8.79 -19.53 13.01
C ILE A 292 9.36 -20.86 13.51
N ARG A 293 9.58 -20.99 14.82
CA ARG A 293 10.16 -22.18 15.45
C ARG A 293 9.29 -23.42 15.22
N ASN A 294 7.97 -23.28 15.29
CA ASN A 294 7.06 -24.42 15.14
C ASN A 294 6.94 -24.91 13.69
N GLN A 295 7.45 -24.14 12.70
CA GLN A 295 7.37 -24.49 11.28
C GLN A 295 8.64 -25.11 10.71
N HIS A 296 9.79 -24.84 11.31
CA HIS A 296 11.07 -25.33 10.80
C HIS A 296 11.53 -26.54 11.63
N SER A 297 11.50 -27.72 11.01
CA SER A 297 12.02 -28.97 11.59
C SER A 297 13.55 -29.04 11.67
N LEU A 298 14.27 -28.01 11.18
CA LEU A 298 15.74 -27.98 11.08
C LEU A 298 16.31 -26.61 11.52
N SER A 299 17.59 -26.64 11.90
CA SER A 299 18.51 -25.67 12.52
C SER A 299 18.58 -24.21 12.00
N LEU A 300 17.62 -23.71 11.23
CA LEU A 300 17.58 -22.37 10.62
C LEU A 300 16.52 -21.36 11.16
N PRO A 301 15.93 -21.48 12.38
CA PRO A 301 14.90 -20.51 12.79
C PRO A 301 15.49 -19.17 13.28
N LEU A 302 16.68 -19.16 13.90
CA LEU A 302 17.18 -17.95 14.58
C LEU A 302 17.67 -16.87 13.63
N ASN A 303 18.38 -17.23 12.55
CA ASN A 303 18.82 -16.26 11.54
C ASN A 303 17.63 -15.61 10.83
N VAL A 304 16.64 -16.41 10.42
CA VAL A 304 15.42 -15.90 9.79
C VAL A 304 14.67 -14.97 10.74
N TRP A 305 14.58 -15.32 12.02
CA TRP A 305 13.94 -14.46 13.00
C TRP A 305 14.71 -13.15 13.24
N LEU A 306 16.05 -13.19 13.32
CA LEU A 306 16.87 -11.98 13.44
C LEU A 306 16.80 -11.10 12.19
N GLU A 307 16.75 -11.67 10.98
CA GLU A 307 16.48 -10.91 9.74
C GLU A 307 15.15 -10.15 9.83
N LEU A 308 14.12 -10.81 10.36
CA LEU A 308 12.78 -10.21 10.49
C LEU A 308 12.73 -9.19 11.64
N ALA A 309 13.52 -9.38 12.68
CA ALA A 309 13.72 -8.40 13.74
C ALA A 309 14.43 -7.15 13.22
N ALA A 310 15.48 -7.34 12.41
CA ALA A 310 16.20 -6.26 11.73
C ALA A 310 15.28 -5.52 10.76
N PHE A 311 14.49 -6.24 9.98
CA PHE A 311 13.43 -5.66 9.14
C PHE A 311 12.44 -4.82 9.95
N THR A 312 11.97 -5.33 11.10
CA THR A 312 11.05 -4.61 11.98
C THR A 312 11.66 -3.32 12.52
N ARG A 313 12.96 -3.34 12.84
CA ARG A 313 13.72 -2.18 13.34
C ARG A 313 14.02 -1.15 12.25
N PHE A 314 14.33 -1.60 11.03
CA PHE A 314 14.82 -0.79 9.92
C PHE A 314 13.91 -0.90 8.68
N SER A 315 12.59 -0.96 8.91
CA SER A 315 11.60 -1.12 7.85
C SER A 315 11.73 -0.01 6.79
N TYR A 316 11.45 -0.34 5.53
CA TYR A 316 11.34 0.65 4.48
C TYR A 316 10.04 1.48 4.59
N ILE A 317 9.03 0.91 5.24
CA ILE A 317 7.78 1.59 5.58
C ILE A 317 7.97 2.28 6.90
N GLU A 318 8.09 3.60 6.87
CA GLU A 318 8.65 4.31 8.00
C GLU A 318 7.83 4.15 9.26
N HIS A 319 6.51 4.28 9.11
CA HIS A 319 5.57 4.25 10.21
C HIS A 319 5.37 2.85 10.81
N GLU A 320 5.84 1.80 10.12
CA GLU A 320 5.88 0.44 10.63
C GLU A 320 7.20 0.13 11.37
N ALA A 321 8.23 0.97 11.22
CA ALA A 321 9.52 0.74 11.88
C ALA A 321 9.38 0.88 13.41
N MET A 322 9.90 -0.11 14.14
CA MET A 322 9.88 -0.12 15.59
C MET A 322 11.15 0.51 16.16
N ASP A 323 10.99 1.13 17.33
CA ASP A 323 12.10 1.74 18.05
C ASP A 323 13.11 0.70 18.57
N SER A 324 14.37 1.13 18.65
CA SER A 324 15.49 0.33 19.11
C SER A 324 15.24 -0.25 20.50
N ALA A 325 14.80 0.57 21.46
CA ALA A 325 14.57 0.11 22.83
C ALA A 325 13.55 -1.05 22.90
N PHE A 326 12.50 -0.99 22.07
CA PHE A 326 11.48 -2.03 22.00
C PHE A 326 12.04 -3.31 21.36
N VAL A 327 12.67 -3.21 20.18
CA VAL A 327 13.17 -4.38 19.45
C VAL A 327 14.27 -5.08 20.23
N LEU A 328 15.24 -4.34 20.75
CA LEU A 328 16.37 -4.91 21.48
C LEU A 328 15.94 -5.59 22.78
N SER A 329 15.00 -4.99 23.54
CA SER A 329 14.47 -5.65 24.74
C SER A 329 13.83 -6.99 24.41
N GLN A 330 12.98 -7.05 23.38
CA GLN A 330 12.33 -8.30 23.00
C GLN A 330 13.30 -9.35 22.49
N ILE A 331 14.31 -8.94 21.71
CA ILE A 331 15.35 -9.87 21.27
C ILE A 331 16.10 -10.42 22.48
N PHE A 332 16.60 -9.54 23.35
CA PHE A 332 17.36 -9.91 24.53
C PHE A 332 16.56 -10.84 25.45
N ASP A 333 15.29 -10.53 25.70
CA ASP A 333 14.41 -11.35 26.52
C ASP A 333 14.12 -12.70 25.86
N THR A 334 13.90 -12.75 24.55
CA THR A 334 13.72 -14.02 23.83
C THR A 334 14.97 -14.90 23.94
N LEU A 335 16.15 -14.35 23.67
CA LEU A 335 17.40 -15.11 23.71
C LEU A 335 17.73 -15.61 25.14
N THR A 336 17.62 -14.74 26.13
CA THR A 336 18.03 -15.06 27.51
C THR A 336 16.95 -15.79 28.30
N GLN A 337 15.68 -15.42 28.16
CA GLN A 337 14.59 -15.99 28.95
C GLN A 337 13.93 -17.17 28.27
N THR A 338 13.72 -17.11 26.94
CA THR A 338 13.04 -18.19 26.20
C THR A 338 14.02 -19.25 25.73
N LEU A 339 15.14 -18.84 25.12
CA LEU A 339 16.15 -19.76 24.61
C LEU A 339 17.25 -20.11 25.64
N LYS A 340 17.23 -19.47 26.81
CA LYS A 340 18.18 -19.72 27.91
C LYS A 340 19.65 -19.54 27.51
N ILE A 341 19.91 -18.64 26.56
CA ILE A 341 21.26 -18.32 26.11
C ILE A 341 21.92 -17.41 27.17
N PRO A 342 23.11 -17.78 27.69
CA PRO A 342 23.85 -16.93 28.62
C PRO A 342 24.12 -15.54 28.03
N LYS A 343 24.06 -14.50 28.86
CA LYS A 343 24.31 -13.11 28.41
C LYS A 343 25.68 -12.95 27.74
N THR A 344 26.70 -13.66 28.21
CA THR A 344 28.03 -13.69 27.60
C THR A 344 27.97 -14.16 26.15
N ASP A 345 27.21 -15.23 25.89
CA ASP A 345 27.12 -15.86 24.58
C ASP A 345 26.29 -15.00 23.63
N VAL A 346 25.24 -14.34 24.14
CA VAL A 346 24.49 -13.32 23.38
C VAL A 346 25.44 -12.22 22.91
N LYS A 347 26.32 -11.72 23.79
CA LYS A 347 27.32 -10.69 23.43
C LYS A 347 28.26 -11.22 22.34
N THR A 348 28.77 -12.44 22.50
CA THR A 348 29.66 -13.05 21.49
C THR A 348 28.98 -13.22 20.13
N VAL A 349 27.72 -13.66 20.10
CA VAL A 349 26.93 -13.80 18.86
C VAL A 349 26.82 -12.45 18.15
N PHE A 350 26.39 -11.39 18.85
CA PHE A 350 26.21 -10.08 18.22
C PHE A 350 27.54 -9.38 17.89
N SER A 351 28.60 -9.56 18.68
CA SER A 351 29.94 -9.09 18.31
C SER A 351 30.39 -9.73 16.99
N ALA A 352 30.18 -11.02 16.84
CA ALA A 352 30.63 -11.72 15.66
C ALA A 352 29.77 -11.39 14.41
N ILE A 353 28.47 -11.13 14.57
CA ILE A 353 27.63 -10.54 13.50
C ILE A 353 28.13 -9.13 13.14
N SER A 354 28.42 -8.29 14.13
CA SER A 354 28.89 -6.91 13.90
C SER A 354 30.24 -6.83 13.21
N GLU A 355 31.12 -7.81 13.44
CA GLU A 355 32.43 -7.90 12.79
C GLU A 355 32.37 -8.55 11.41
N VAL A 356 31.18 -8.96 10.95
CA VAL A 356 31.00 -9.53 9.60
C VAL A 356 31.80 -10.84 9.45
N ASN A 357 32.10 -11.50 10.57
CA ASN A 357 32.89 -12.73 10.63
C ASN A 357 32.03 -13.97 10.35
N GLN A 358 32.62 -15.02 9.77
CA GLN A 358 31.95 -16.33 9.72
C GLN A 358 31.89 -16.91 11.12
N VAL A 359 30.68 -17.30 11.56
CA VAL A 359 30.53 -17.84 12.91
C VAL A 359 29.60 -19.02 12.90
N THR A 360 30.11 -20.11 13.46
CA THR A 360 29.29 -21.27 13.78
C THR A 360 29.20 -21.31 15.29
N PHE A 361 28.01 -21.09 15.85
CA PHE A 361 27.77 -21.26 17.29
C PHE A 361 26.86 -22.45 17.50
N GLU A 362 27.28 -23.39 18.35
CA GLU A 362 26.40 -24.41 18.89
C GLU A 362 25.71 -23.85 20.14
N ILE A 363 24.42 -23.56 20.02
CA ILE A 363 23.57 -23.11 21.13
C ILE A 363 22.90 -24.36 21.72
N GLY A 364 23.70 -25.20 22.37
CA GLY A 364 23.27 -26.44 23.01
C GLY A 364 22.94 -27.60 22.05
N PRO A 365 22.52 -28.77 22.57
CA PRO A 365 22.46 -30.04 21.82
C PRO A 365 21.39 -30.12 20.71
N LYS A 366 20.58 -29.07 20.51
CA LYS A 366 19.50 -29.05 19.50
C LYS A 366 19.36 -27.74 18.70
N THR A 367 20.20 -26.72 18.95
CA THR A 367 20.09 -25.44 18.24
C THR A 367 21.46 -25.04 17.72
N MET A 368 21.72 -25.29 16.44
CA MET A 368 22.95 -24.85 15.79
C MET A 368 22.68 -23.51 15.12
N LEU A 369 23.36 -22.44 15.54
CA LEU A 369 23.39 -21.19 14.78
C LEU A 369 24.47 -21.34 13.71
N TYR A 370 24.05 -21.77 12.53
CA TYR A 370 24.92 -21.76 11.36
C TYR A 370 24.82 -20.39 10.70
N TRP A 371 25.74 -19.48 11.04
CA TRP A 371 25.82 -18.16 10.41
C TRP A 371 26.98 -18.11 9.43
N LYS A 372 26.70 -18.54 8.19
CA LYS A 372 27.66 -18.40 7.10
C LYS A 372 27.29 -17.18 6.27
N LEU A 373 27.87 -16.05 6.63
CA LEU A 373 28.04 -14.95 5.67
C LEU A 373 29.00 -15.45 4.59
N LEU A 374 28.46 -16.11 3.56
CA LEU A 374 29.18 -16.32 2.32
C LEU A 374 29.24 -14.97 1.63
N TYR A 375 30.22 -14.13 1.99
CA TYR A 375 30.55 -12.97 1.17
C TYR A 375 31.38 -13.45 -0.02
N PRO A 376 30.83 -13.57 -1.24
CA PRO A 376 31.66 -13.35 -2.41
C PRO A 376 32.25 -11.93 -2.30
N VAL A 377 33.48 -11.73 -2.77
CA VAL A 377 34.19 -10.44 -2.73
C VAL A 377 33.34 -9.26 -3.22
N ALA A 378 32.42 -9.51 -4.16
CA ALA A 378 31.47 -8.54 -4.70
C ALA A 378 30.54 -7.91 -3.63
N GLU A 379 30.12 -8.67 -2.63
CA GLU A 379 29.17 -8.20 -1.61
C GLU A 379 29.86 -7.27 -0.59
N LYS A 380 31.17 -7.42 -0.36
CA LYS A 380 31.95 -6.48 0.47
C LYS A 380 32.06 -5.09 -0.16
N GLU A 381 32.20 -5.01 -1.48
CA GLU A 381 32.19 -3.72 -2.19
C GLU A 381 30.81 -3.07 -2.12
N ILE A 382 29.74 -3.85 -2.33
CA ILE A 382 28.36 -3.37 -2.20
C ILE A 382 28.10 -2.85 -0.79
N MET A 383 28.47 -3.61 0.24
CA MET A 383 28.32 -3.21 1.64
C MET A 383 29.06 -1.91 1.94
N SER A 384 30.32 -1.77 1.49
CA SER A 384 31.08 -0.52 1.63
C SER A 384 30.35 0.67 0.99
N ARG A 385 29.75 0.49 -0.19
CA ARG A 385 28.94 1.54 -0.84
C ARG A 385 27.62 1.81 -0.10
N LEU A 386 26.98 0.80 0.47
CA LEU A 386 25.77 1.00 1.28
C LEU A 386 26.08 1.75 2.59
N ASP A 387 27.27 1.56 3.15
CA ASP A 387 27.74 2.26 4.34
C ASP A 387 28.08 3.74 4.07
N THR A 388 28.38 4.12 2.82
CA THR A 388 28.56 5.54 2.47
C THR A 388 27.25 6.30 2.31
N ILE A 389 26.09 5.61 2.22
CA ILE A 389 24.78 6.25 2.17
C ILE A 389 24.47 6.89 3.52
N LYS A 390 24.54 8.22 3.56
CA LYS A 390 24.23 9.01 4.77
C LYS A 390 22.74 9.24 4.99
N ASN A 391 21.94 9.10 3.94
CA ASN A 391 20.51 9.35 3.97
C ASN A 391 19.73 8.02 4.11
N GLU A 392 19.11 7.77 5.26
CA GLU A 392 18.31 6.56 5.46
C GLU A 392 17.09 6.48 4.53
N ASP A 393 16.57 7.61 4.04
CA ASP A 393 15.44 7.59 3.10
C ASP A 393 15.84 7.00 1.74
N GLU A 394 17.12 7.14 1.32
CA GLU A 394 17.65 6.47 0.12
C GLU A 394 17.77 4.96 0.34
N VAL A 395 18.13 4.54 1.55
CA VAL A 395 18.15 3.10 1.90
C VAL A 395 16.74 2.53 1.92
N ARG A 396 15.77 3.28 2.46
CA ARG A 396 14.36 2.89 2.44
C ARG A 396 13.85 2.75 1.00
N LEU A 397 14.20 3.68 0.12
CA LEU A 397 13.89 3.59 -1.31
C LEU A 397 14.44 2.30 -1.93
N LEU A 398 15.72 1.97 -1.72
CA LEU A 398 16.31 0.74 -2.24
C LEU A 398 15.59 -0.51 -1.72
N LYS A 399 15.29 -0.55 -0.41
CA LYS A 399 14.54 -1.67 0.17
C LYS A 399 13.14 -1.80 -0.40
N ALA A 400 12.45 -0.69 -0.63
CA ALA A 400 11.10 -0.67 -1.21
C ALA A 400 11.11 -1.17 -2.65
N THR A 401 12.07 -0.72 -3.47
CA THR A 401 12.21 -1.12 -4.89
C THR A 401 12.70 -2.55 -5.07
N LEU A 402 13.47 -3.10 -4.13
CA LEU A 402 14.01 -4.46 -4.18
C LEU A 402 13.09 -5.52 -3.53
N GLN A 403 11.83 -5.19 -3.17
CA GLN A 403 10.96 -6.15 -2.48
C GLN A 403 10.60 -7.35 -3.37
N ASN A 404 10.30 -7.11 -4.65
CA ASN A 404 9.96 -8.16 -5.62
C ASN A 404 10.48 -7.84 -7.02
N ASP A 405 10.44 -8.85 -7.89
CA ASP A 405 11.02 -8.77 -9.23
C ASP A 405 10.26 -7.77 -10.13
N ASP A 406 8.94 -7.63 -9.97
CA ASP A 406 8.12 -6.71 -10.78
C ASP A 406 8.47 -5.25 -10.52
N GLN A 407 8.70 -4.89 -9.26
CA GLN A 407 9.13 -3.54 -8.88
C GLN A 407 10.54 -3.23 -9.41
N VAL A 408 11.43 -4.23 -9.36
CA VAL A 408 12.78 -4.13 -9.94
C VAL A 408 12.70 -3.89 -11.45
N GLU A 409 11.85 -4.60 -12.17
CA GLU A 409 11.64 -4.39 -13.61
C GLU A 409 11.05 -3.01 -13.91
N LEU A 410 10.07 -2.56 -13.12
CA LEU A 410 9.45 -1.25 -13.31
C LEU A 410 10.48 -0.12 -13.14
N VAL A 411 11.27 -0.16 -12.06
CA VAL A 411 12.34 0.81 -11.79
C VAL A 411 13.40 0.75 -12.89
N ARG A 412 13.83 -0.45 -13.29
CA ARG A 412 14.81 -0.63 -14.37
C ARG A 412 14.33 -0.02 -15.68
N ALA A 413 13.08 -0.26 -16.06
CA ALA A 413 12.49 0.30 -17.28
C ALA A 413 12.48 1.83 -17.21
N ALA A 414 11.99 2.40 -16.11
CA ALA A 414 11.94 3.84 -15.93
C ALA A 414 13.33 4.51 -15.95
N LEU A 415 14.34 3.90 -15.33
CA LEU A 415 15.72 4.39 -15.37
C LEU A 415 16.33 4.37 -16.78
N LYS A 416 16.05 3.33 -17.57
CA LYS A 416 16.49 3.26 -18.97
C LYS A 416 15.84 4.33 -19.83
N ASP A 417 14.57 4.62 -19.59
CA ASP A 417 13.84 5.62 -20.35
C ASP A 417 14.13 7.05 -19.92
N ASN A 418 14.66 7.27 -18.72
CA ASN A 418 15.03 8.61 -18.24
C ASN A 418 16.03 9.32 -19.17
N GLU A 419 16.88 8.58 -19.87
CA GLU A 419 17.80 9.14 -20.89
C GLU A 419 17.05 9.83 -22.05
N LYS A 420 15.79 9.46 -22.32
CA LYS A 420 14.96 10.09 -23.36
C LYS A 420 14.54 11.51 -22.97
N ILE A 421 14.27 11.74 -21.68
CA ILE A 421 13.99 13.08 -21.14
C ILE A 421 15.23 13.96 -21.35
N VAL A 422 16.40 13.47 -20.95
CA VAL A 422 17.68 14.17 -21.13
C VAL A 422 17.99 14.43 -22.61
N SER A 423 17.69 13.46 -23.47
CA SER A 423 17.91 13.59 -24.93
C SER A 423 17.02 14.67 -25.55
N PHE A 424 15.76 14.74 -25.14
CA PHE A 424 14.85 15.80 -25.58
C PHE A 424 15.27 17.16 -25.02
N GLU A 425 15.66 17.26 -23.75
CA GLU A 425 16.21 18.49 -23.17
C GLU A 425 17.48 18.96 -23.88
N ALA A 426 18.33 18.04 -24.34
CA ALA A 426 19.51 18.38 -25.12
C ALA A 426 19.15 18.93 -26.52
N ALA A 427 18.03 18.47 -27.10
CA ALA A 427 17.51 18.98 -28.37
C ALA A 427 16.82 20.36 -28.25
N LEU A 428 16.53 20.81 -27.01
CA LEU A 428 16.09 22.17 -26.74
C LEU A 428 17.31 23.10 -26.63
N ASP A 429 17.40 24.08 -27.52
CA ASP A 429 18.56 24.99 -27.57
C ASP A 429 18.54 26.09 -26.50
N ASP A 430 17.41 26.28 -25.80
CA ASP A 430 17.19 27.36 -24.84
C ASP A 430 16.92 26.85 -23.41
N GLN A 431 17.54 27.48 -22.42
CA GLN A 431 17.42 27.11 -21.02
C GLN A 431 16.02 27.42 -20.46
N ALA A 432 15.34 28.47 -20.94
CA ALA A 432 13.98 28.77 -20.51
C ALA A 432 12.99 27.73 -21.05
N MET A 433 13.18 27.25 -22.28
CA MET A 433 12.42 26.10 -22.82
C MET A 433 12.64 24.82 -22.01
N LYS A 434 13.89 24.50 -21.64
CA LYS A 434 14.17 23.35 -20.75
C LYS A 434 13.46 23.47 -19.41
N THR A 435 13.53 24.65 -18.79
CA THR A 435 12.86 24.93 -17.51
C THR A 435 11.34 24.80 -17.65
N THR A 436 10.77 25.28 -18.76
CA THR A 436 9.33 25.16 -19.05
C THR A 436 8.93 23.70 -19.26
N PHE A 437 9.74 22.93 -19.98
CA PHE A 437 9.52 21.50 -20.17
C PHE A 437 9.53 20.74 -18.84
N GLN A 438 10.52 20.98 -17.98
CA GLN A 438 10.58 20.37 -16.64
C GLN A 438 9.40 20.76 -15.75
N ALA A 439 8.94 22.01 -15.82
CA ALA A 439 7.74 22.45 -15.10
C ALA A 439 6.48 21.74 -15.63
N MET A 440 6.39 21.56 -16.94
CA MET A 440 5.29 20.86 -17.61
C MET A 440 5.25 19.37 -17.25
N LEU A 441 6.40 18.70 -17.13
CA LEU A 441 6.47 17.29 -16.72
C LEU A 441 5.90 17.06 -15.30
N LYS A 442 5.87 18.08 -14.45
CA LYS A 442 5.31 18.01 -13.08
C LYS A 442 3.78 18.12 -13.05
N GLU A 443 3.13 18.40 -14.18
CA GLU A 443 1.67 18.52 -14.31
C GLU A 443 1.09 17.23 -14.92
N ASP A 444 0.71 16.26 -14.08
CA ASP A 444 0.22 14.93 -14.51
C ASP A 444 -0.87 14.99 -15.58
N ASN A 445 -1.90 15.83 -15.36
CA ASN A 445 -3.01 16.00 -16.31
C ASN A 445 -2.52 16.51 -17.67
N LEU A 446 -1.49 17.35 -17.66
CA LEU A 446 -0.92 17.93 -18.87
C LEU A 446 -0.10 16.90 -19.65
N VAL A 447 0.72 16.10 -18.96
CA VAL A 447 1.49 15.01 -19.56
C VAL A 447 0.59 13.97 -20.20
N GLN A 448 -0.49 13.57 -19.51
CA GLN A 448 -1.47 12.61 -20.05
C GLN A 448 -2.15 13.14 -21.32
N LEU A 449 -2.55 14.41 -21.30
CA LEU A 449 -3.20 15.04 -22.44
C LEU A 449 -2.25 15.21 -23.63
N LEU A 450 -1.02 15.65 -23.40
CA LEU A 450 -0.01 15.76 -24.45
C LEU A 450 0.31 14.40 -25.06
N ASN A 451 0.40 13.33 -24.26
CA ASN A 451 0.55 11.97 -24.78
C ASN A 451 -0.62 11.58 -25.69
N ALA A 452 -1.87 11.76 -25.23
CA ALA A 452 -3.06 11.45 -26.03
C ALA A 452 -3.10 12.27 -27.33
N LEU A 453 -2.66 13.53 -27.28
CA LEU A 453 -2.58 14.39 -28.45
C LEU A 453 -1.53 13.91 -29.46
N LEU A 454 -0.34 13.54 -28.99
CA LEU A 454 0.77 13.09 -29.84
C LEU A 454 0.59 11.66 -30.37
N GLU A 455 -0.37 10.91 -29.86
CA GLU A 455 -0.81 9.63 -30.44
C GLU A 455 -1.67 9.83 -31.69
N ASP A 456 -2.30 11.00 -31.84
CA ASP A 456 -3.14 11.35 -32.98
C ASP A 456 -2.35 12.15 -34.04
N ASN A 457 -1.95 11.47 -35.12
CA ASN A 457 -1.23 12.09 -36.23
C ASN A 457 -1.98 13.26 -36.88
N TYR A 458 -3.31 13.26 -36.90
CA TYR A 458 -4.09 14.38 -37.43
C TYR A 458 -3.97 15.60 -36.52
N LYS A 459 -4.08 15.43 -35.20
CA LYS A 459 -3.90 16.52 -34.22
C LYS A 459 -2.48 17.08 -34.24
N VAL A 460 -1.47 16.23 -34.39
CA VAL A 460 -0.07 16.66 -34.56
C VAL A 460 0.10 17.53 -35.81
N GLN A 461 -0.45 17.11 -36.96
CA GLN A 461 -0.39 17.89 -38.20
C GLN A 461 -1.14 19.23 -38.09
N LEU A 462 -2.28 19.25 -37.39
CA LEU A 462 -3.03 20.47 -37.11
C LEU A 462 -2.18 21.48 -36.32
N LEU A 463 -1.46 21.02 -35.29
CA LEU A 463 -0.55 21.86 -34.50
C LEU A 463 0.67 22.32 -35.31
N LYS A 464 1.27 21.45 -36.13
CA LYS A 464 2.36 21.83 -37.04
C LYS A 464 1.92 22.93 -38.00
N GLY A 465 0.72 22.79 -38.59
CA GLY A 465 0.15 23.76 -39.54
C GLY A 465 -0.28 25.10 -38.92
N GLY A 466 -0.63 25.12 -37.62
CA GLY A 466 -1.01 26.34 -36.90
C GLY A 466 0.15 27.14 -36.30
N SER A 467 1.39 26.63 -36.36
CA SER A 467 2.55 27.11 -35.58
C SER A 467 3.03 28.54 -35.88
N GLY A 468 2.48 29.21 -36.89
CA GLY A 468 2.86 30.57 -37.30
C GLY A 468 2.52 31.68 -36.31
N ASP A 469 1.32 31.69 -35.72
CA ASP A 469 0.86 32.76 -34.81
C ASP A 469 -0.17 32.25 -33.79
N GLN A 470 -0.14 32.74 -32.54
CA GLN A 470 -1.03 32.27 -31.45
C GLN A 470 -2.50 32.39 -31.84
N LYS A 471 -2.87 33.51 -32.47
CA LYS A 471 -4.22 33.75 -33.00
C LYS A 471 -4.60 32.77 -34.12
N HIS A 472 -3.66 32.37 -34.97
CA HIS A 472 -3.92 31.41 -36.04
C HIS A 472 -4.17 30.01 -35.49
N LEU A 473 -3.42 29.61 -34.45
CA LEU A 473 -3.58 28.33 -33.78
C LEU A 473 -4.88 28.30 -32.96
N GLU A 474 -5.22 29.38 -32.23
CA GLU A 474 -6.54 29.54 -31.58
C GLU A 474 -7.71 29.53 -32.59
N MET A 475 -7.52 30.12 -33.77
CA MET A 475 -8.54 30.17 -34.82
C MET A 475 -8.70 28.82 -35.55
N ALA A 476 -7.61 28.05 -35.69
CA ALA A 476 -7.66 26.68 -36.22
C ALA A 476 -8.36 25.72 -35.24
N LEU A 477 -8.05 25.84 -33.93
CA LEU A 477 -8.68 25.06 -32.86
C LEU A 477 -10.16 25.42 -32.62
N SER A 478 -10.61 26.58 -33.09
CA SER A 478 -12.02 27.00 -33.01
C SER A 478 -12.82 26.76 -34.30
N LYS A 479 -12.15 26.48 -35.42
CA LYS A 479 -12.75 26.21 -36.73
C LYS A 479 -12.70 24.75 -37.16
N SER A 480 -12.10 23.85 -36.38
CA SER A 480 -12.23 22.42 -36.66
C SER A 480 -13.70 22.03 -36.48
N ASP A 481 -14.40 21.90 -37.59
CA ASP A 481 -15.75 21.33 -37.69
C ASP A 481 -15.70 19.84 -37.31
N VAL A 482 -15.33 19.52 -36.06
CA VAL A 482 -15.35 18.14 -35.58
C VAL A 482 -16.77 17.80 -35.20
N LYS A 483 -17.53 17.39 -36.22
CA LYS A 483 -18.68 16.51 -36.03
C LYS A 483 -18.14 15.13 -35.70
N GLU A 484 -17.85 14.87 -34.43
CA GLU A 484 -17.95 13.57 -33.74
C GLU A 484 -17.27 13.63 -32.36
N ALA A 485 -17.85 12.94 -31.38
CA ALA A 485 -17.44 12.77 -29.97
C ALA A 485 -17.67 13.95 -28.99
N LYS A 486 -18.55 13.72 -28.01
CA LYS A 486 -18.82 14.59 -26.84
C LYS A 486 -17.63 14.75 -25.88
N ASP A 487 -16.53 14.01 -26.08
CA ASP A 487 -15.34 14.04 -25.22
C ASP A 487 -14.29 15.07 -25.67
N GLU A 488 -14.37 15.63 -26.88
CA GLU A 488 -13.35 16.56 -27.41
C GLU A 488 -13.42 18.00 -26.87
N ALA A 489 -14.54 18.37 -26.24
CA ALA A 489 -14.71 19.71 -25.66
C ALA A 489 -13.76 19.95 -24.46
N GLY A 490 -13.37 18.89 -23.75
CA GLY A 490 -12.36 18.94 -22.70
C GLY A 490 -10.95 19.17 -23.25
N ASP A 491 -10.56 18.37 -24.24
CA ASP A 491 -9.25 18.42 -24.90
C ASP A 491 -8.98 19.79 -25.54
N MET A 492 -9.98 20.38 -26.19
CA MET A 492 -9.85 21.69 -26.85
C MET A 492 -9.72 22.86 -25.87
N ASN A 493 -10.36 22.80 -24.70
CA ASN A 493 -10.21 23.85 -23.70
C ASN A 493 -8.82 23.83 -23.04
N ILE A 494 -8.20 22.66 -22.94
CA ILE A 494 -6.85 22.49 -22.36
C ILE A 494 -5.77 22.83 -23.39
N LEU A 495 -5.96 22.48 -24.66
CA LEU A 495 -5.13 22.98 -25.77
C LEU A 495 -5.12 24.52 -25.81
N LYS A 496 -6.29 25.15 -25.61
CA LYS A 496 -6.37 26.61 -25.46
C LYS A 496 -5.64 27.12 -24.21
N ALA A 497 -5.61 26.36 -23.11
CA ALA A 497 -4.85 26.73 -21.92
C ALA A 497 -3.33 26.62 -22.13
N LEU A 498 -2.87 25.56 -22.82
CA LEU A 498 -1.48 25.37 -23.24
C LEU A 498 -0.95 26.51 -24.11
N VAL A 499 -1.78 26.99 -25.03
CA VAL A 499 -1.43 28.03 -26.00
C VAL A 499 -1.52 29.44 -25.41
N LYS A 500 -2.16 29.62 -24.24
CA LYS A 500 -2.21 30.92 -23.51
C LYS A 500 -0.92 31.24 -22.77
N ASP A 501 -0.14 30.23 -22.41
CA ASP A 501 1.19 30.41 -21.82
C ASP A 501 2.23 30.48 -22.95
N GLU A 502 2.86 31.65 -23.11
CA GLU A 502 3.82 31.90 -24.19
C GLU A 502 5.02 30.94 -24.12
N GLY A 503 5.48 30.57 -22.91
CA GLY A 503 6.58 29.63 -22.74
C GLY A 503 6.20 28.22 -23.20
N ARG A 504 5.01 27.74 -22.82
CA ARG A 504 4.50 26.42 -23.26
C ARG A 504 4.22 26.39 -24.75
N LEU A 505 3.72 27.49 -25.31
CA LEU A 505 3.52 27.63 -26.76
C LEU A 505 4.85 27.58 -27.52
N GLN A 506 5.86 28.29 -27.05
CA GLN A 506 7.20 28.26 -27.67
C GLN A 506 7.81 26.86 -27.59
N LEU A 507 7.69 26.19 -26.44
CA LEU A 507 8.11 24.80 -26.28
C LEU A 507 7.39 23.89 -27.28
N LEU A 508 6.07 23.96 -27.39
CA LEU A 508 5.30 23.17 -28.36
C LEU A 508 5.76 23.44 -29.80
N LYS A 509 5.95 24.70 -30.19
CA LYS A 509 6.48 25.03 -31.52
C LYS A 509 7.86 24.42 -31.76
N ALA A 510 8.76 24.51 -30.79
CA ALA A 510 10.10 23.95 -30.87
C ALA A 510 10.11 22.42 -30.88
N SER A 511 9.11 21.78 -30.28
CA SER A 511 8.95 20.32 -30.19
C SER A 511 8.34 19.71 -31.47
N LEU A 512 7.56 20.50 -32.22
CA LEU A 512 6.81 20.05 -33.38
C LEU A 512 7.45 20.44 -34.73
N VAL A 513 8.69 20.94 -34.72
CA VAL A 513 9.38 21.44 -35.94
C VAL A 513 9.51 20.37 -37.02
N ASP A 514 9.91 19.16 -36.64
CA ASP A 514 10.13 18.03 -37.55
C ASP A 514 9.71 16.71 -36.89
N ASP A 515 9.73 15.62 -37.64
CA ASP A 515 9.26 14.32 -37.14
C ASP A 515 10.22 13.71 -36.09
N ASP A 516 11.52 14.04 -36.14
CA ASP A 516 12.50 13.57 -35.17
C ASP A 516 12.30 14.25 -33.81
N ARG A 517 12.05 15.57 -33.78
CA ARG A 517 11.71 16.30 -32.55
C ARG A 517 10.38 15.86 -31.95
N VAL A 518 9.36 15.60 -32.79
CA VAL A 518 8.09 15.04 -32.32
C VAL A 518 8.32 13.68 -31.65
N LYS A 519 9.15 12.83 -32.26
CA LYS A 519 9.48 11.52 -31.72
C LYS A 519 10.19 11.64 -30.37
N LEU A 520 11.23 12.47 -30.26
CA LEU A 520 11.93 12.70 -28.99
C LEU A 520 10.99 13.26 -27.92
N PHE A 521 10.10 14.17 -28.29
CA PHE A 521 9.14 14.74 -27.35
C PHE A 521 8.16 13.68 -26.82
N LYS A 522 7.62 12.84 -27.71
CA LYS A 522 6.75 11.71 -27.34
C LYS A 522 7.50 10.72 -26.44
N GLU A 523 8.72 10.36 -26.80
CA GLU A 523 9.56 9.45 -26.01
C GLU A 523 9.85 10.00 -24.60
N ALA A 524 10.04 11.32 -24.47
CA ALA A 524 10.26 11.97 -23.18
C ALA A 524 8.97 11.99 -22.31
N LEU A 525 7.80 12.22 -22.91
CA LEU A 525 6.52 12.16 -22.17
C LEU A 525 6.15 10.74 -21.75
N GLU A 526 6.46 9.74 -22.58
CA GLU A 526 6.32 8.33 -22.21
C GLU A 526 7.28 7.94 -21.08
N ALA A 527 8.53 8.44 -21.12
CA ALA A 527 9.50 8.25 -20.05
C ALA A 527 9.04 8.87 -18.72
N GLU A 528 8.49 10.09 -18.75
CA GLU A 528 7.94 10.73 -17.55
C GLU A 528 6.77 9.93 -16.97
N ARG A 529 5.87 9.42 -17.81
CA ARG A 529 4.76 8.56 -17.35
C ARG A 529 5.28 7.29 -16.65
N ARG A 530 6.38 6.71 -17.13
CA ARG A 530 7.01 5.54 -16.49
C ARG A 530 7.66 5.90 -15.15
N LEU A 531 8.35 7.04 -15.07
CA LEU A 531 8.89 7.57 -13.82
C LEU A 531 7.78 7.80 -12.79
N LYS A 532 6.70 8.47 -13.21
CA LYS A 532 5.52 8.70 -12.38
C LYS A 532 4.90 7.41 -11.87
N SER A 533 4.84 6.37 -12.71
CA SER A 533 4.36 5.04 -12.28
C SER A 533 5.21 4.43 -11.16
N VAL A 534 6.54 4.65 -11.20
CA VAL A 534 7.44 4.24 -10.10
C VAL A 534 7.21 5.09 -8.85
N GLU A 535 7.03 6.40 -9.00
CA GLU A 535 6.72 7.28 -7.87
C GLU A 535 5.42 6.89 -7.19
N ASP A 536 4.35 6.68 -7.95
CA ASP A 536 3.04 6.30 -7.41
C ASP A 536 3.13 4.94 -6.71
N MET A 537 3.86 3.97 -7.28
CA MET A 537 4.16 2.69 -6.62
C MET A 537 4.89 2.88 -5.28
N LEU A 538 5.86 3.79 -5.23
CA LEU A 538 6.65 4.07 -4.02
C LEU A 538 5.86 4.85 -2.98
N SER A 539 5.11 5.87 -3.39
CA SER A 539 4.23 6.66 -2.51
C SER A 539 3.11 5.80 -1.93
N GLY A 540 2.65 4.77 -2.66
CA GLY A 540 1.71 3.77 -2.13
C GLY A 540 2.26 2.87 -1.02
N THR A 541 3.56 2.93 -0.71
CA THR A 541 4.15 2.18 0.41
C THR A 541 4.04 2.89 1.76
N ASP A 542 3.91 4.21 1.76
CA ASP A 542 3.81 5.04 2.96
C ASP A 542 2.37 5.55 3.17
N LEU A 543 2.04 5.96 4.40
CA LEU A 543 0.77 6.65 4.64
C LEU A 543 0.81 8.04 4.02
N ASN A 544 -0.35 8.54 3.59
CA ASN A 544 -0.49 9.95 3.22
C ASN A 544 -0.42 10.85 4.47
N MET A 545 0.81 11.11 4.92
CA MET A 545 1.10 11.82 6.17
C MET A 545 0.50 13.23 6.16
N LYS A 546 0.51 13.90 5.00
CA LYS A 546 -0.05 15.23 4.83
C LYS A 546 -1.56 15.25 5.03
N GLN A 547 -2.27 14.31 4.40
CA GLN A 547 -3.72 14.19 4.58
C GLN A 547 -4.07 13.86 6.04
N ILE A 548 -3.33 12.94 6.68
CA ILE A 548 -3.53 12.60 8.09
C ILE A 548 -3.27 13.83 8.98
N PHE A 549 -2.18 14.55 8.74
CA PHE A 549 -1.86 15.77 9.48
C PHE A 549 -2.95 16.83 9.34
N ASN A 550 -3.46 17.06 8.13
CA ASN A 550 -4.55 17.98 7.89
C ASN A 550 -5.86 17.54 8.56
N SER A 551 -6.13 16.23 8.63
CA SER A 551 -7.27 15.69 9.38
C SER A 551 -7.14 15.92 10.89
N ILE A 552 -5.92 15.87 11.43
CA ILE A 552 -5.61 16.19 12.83
C ILE A 552 -5.84 17.69 13.06
N LEU A 553 -5.32 18.56 12.19
CA LEU A 553 -5.46 20.02 12.33
C LEU A 553 -6.92 20.49 12.30
N ALA A 554 -7.78 19.76 11.60
CA ALA A 554 -9.23 20.02 11.54
C ALA A 554 -9.96 19.71 12.86
N LYS A 555 -9.38 18.90 13.76
CA LYS A 555 -9.97 18.50 15.04
C LYS A 555 -9.36 19.30 16.20
N GLU A 556 -10.10 20.29 16.69
CA GLU A 556 -9.58 21.22 17.71
C GLU A 556 -9.17 20.51 19.01
N ASP A 557 -9.97 19.57 19.52
CA ASP A 557 -9.65 18.81 20.72
C ASP A 557 -8.41 17.94 20.55
N THR A 558 -8.22 17.33 19.37
CA THR A 558 -7.01 16.57 19.05
C THR A 558 -5.78 17.48 19.01
N VAL A 559 -5.87 18.65 18.39
CA VAL A 559 -4.76 19.62 18.37
C VAL A 559 -4.41 20.07 19.80
N ARG A 560 -5.42 20.37 20.63
CA ARG A 560 -5.23 20.76 22.03
C ARG A 560 -4.57 19.65 22.85
N LEU A 561 -5.04 18.41 22.72
CA LEU A 561 -4.41 17.22 23.32
C LEU A 561 -2.94 17.13 22.93
N LEU A 562 -2.65 17.25 21.63
CA LEU A 562 -1.28 17.09 21.13
C LEU A 562 -0.39 18.21 21.64
N GLN A 563 -0.83 19.47 21.59
CA GLN A 563 -0.08 20.61 22.16
C GLN A 563 0.29 20.38 23.63
N GLU A 564 -0.68 19.95 24.45
CA GLU A 564 -0.45 19.69 25.88
C GLU A 564 0.46 18.50 26.15
N THR A 565 0.43 17.51 25.26
CA THR A 565 1.20 16.27 25.42
C THR A 565 2.62 16.43 24.90
N VAL A 566 2.81 17.04 23.73
CA VAL A 566 4.14 17.14 23.11
C VAL A 566 5.00 18.24 23.72
N ASN A 567 4.43 19.26 24.37
CA ASN A 567 5.20 20.33 25.01
C ASN A 567 5.72 19.99 26.42
N ASN A 568 5.23 18.90 27.02
CA ASN A 568 5.68 18.42 28.32
C ASN A 568 6.46 17.10 28.16
N ASN A 569 7.71 17.05 28.63
CA ASN A 569 8.59 15.90 28.44
C ASN A 569 8.08 14.60 29.09
N GLU A 570 7.41 14.68 30.25
CA GLU A 570 6.84 13.52 30.93
C GLU A 570 5.63 12.98 30.18
N ARG A 571 4.71 13.87 29.77
CA ARG A 571 3.54 13.51 28.96
C ARG A 571 3.94 12.96 27.59
N LEU A 572 4.94 13.56 26.94
CA LEU A 572 5.50 13.08 25.68
C LEU A 572 6.08 11.66 25.84
N LYS A 573 6.80 11.40 26.94
CA LYS A 573 7.33 10.06 27.23
C LYS A 573 6.20 9.04 27.40
N LEU A 574 5.13 9.39 28.12
CA LEU A 574 3.94 8.54 28.26
C LEU A 574 3.23 8.33 26.93
N LEU A 575 3.06 9.37 26.11
CA LEU A 575 2.48 9.26 24.77
C LEU A 575 3.30 8.32 23.88
N ARG A 576 4.63 8.44 23.88
CA ARG A 576 5.52 7.52 23.14
C ARG A 576 5.31 6.07 23.57
N ILE A 577 5.08 5.80 24.86
CA ILE A 577 4.79 4.44 25.37
C ILE A 577 3.41 3.96 24.92
N VAL A 578 2.39 4.81 25.10
CA VAL A 578 1.00 4.52 24.73
C VAL A 578 0.87 4.20 23.25
N LEU A 579 1.48 5.02 22.40
CA LEU A 579 1.46 4.82 20.95
C LEU A 579 2.14 3.51 20.56
N LYS A 580 3.17 3.04 21.28
CA LYS A 580 3.91 1.81 20.95
C LYS A 580 3.22 0.53 21.43
N GLU A 581 2.83 0.49 22.70
CA GLU A 581 2.44 -0.77 23.35
C GLU A 581 0.97 -0.79 23.81
N LYS A 582 0.22 0.31 23.63
CA LYS A 582 -1.09 0.56 24.26
C LYS A 582 -1.09 0.38 25.78
N LYS A 583 0.09 0.19 26.39
CA LYS A 583 0.30 0.16 27.83
C LYS A 583 0.26 1.59 28.35
N SER A 584 -0.10 1.75 29.62
CA SER A 584 -0.08 3.05 30.29
C SER A 584 -1.08 4.09 29.74
N ILE A 585 -2.10 3.68 28.97
CA ILE A 585 -3.19 4.59 28.55
C ILE A 585 -3.84 5.22 29.78
N ALA A 586 -4.12 4.42 30.82
CA ALA A 586 -4.67 4.91 32.08
C ALA A 586 -3.74 5.96 32.72
N SER A 587 -2.42 5.71 32.77
CA SER A 587 -1.46 6.66 33.33
C SER A 587 -1.42 7.98 32.55
N LEU A 588 -1.44 7.93 31.22
CA LEU A 588 -1.50 9.14 30.39
C LEU A 588 -2.80 9.91 30.62
N LYS A 589 -3.96 9.23 30.66
CA LYS A 589 -5.25 9.85 30.98
C LYS A 589 -5.25 10.54 32.34
N THR A 590 -4.70 9.88 33.36
CA THR A 590 -4.57 10.47 34.71
C THR A 590 -3.70 11.74 34.70
N VAL A 591 -2.60 11.75 33.96
CA VAL A 591 -1.69 12.92 33.87
C VAL A 591 -2.26 14.04 32.99
N LEU A 592 -3.12 13.71 32.03
CA LEU A 592 -3.88 14.71 31.26
C LEU A 592 -4.91 15.41 32.16
N GLY A 593 -5.61 14.65 33.02
CA GLY A 593 -6.52 15.21 34.03
C GLY A 593 -7.76 15.94 33.47
N ASP A 594 -8.00 15.84 32.16
CA ASP A 594 -9.10 16.45 31.43
C ASP A 594 -9.84 15.34 30.65
N ASP A 595 -11.14 15.20 30.90
CA ASP A 595 -11.98 14.18 30.28
C ASP A 595 -12.12 14.38 28.76
N THR A 596 -12.09 15.64 28.30
CA THR A 596 -12.11 15.99 26.88
C THR A 596 -10.83 15.56 26.19
N LEU A 597 -9.67 15.82 26.82
CA LEU A 597 -8.38 15.38 26.28
C LEU A 597 -8.26 13.85 26.32
N SER A 598 -8.83 13.22 27.34
CA SER A 598 -8.88 11.76 27.43
C SER A 598 -9.77 11.14 26.34
N ALA A 599 -10.89 11.77 26.01
CA ALA A 599 -11.76 11.35 24.90
C ALA A 599 -11.08 11.57 23.54
N ALA A 600 -10.40 12.71 23.34
CA ALA A 600 -9.61 12.96 22.15
C ALA A 600 -8.48 11.93 21.98
N LEU A 601 -7.85 11.52 23.08
CA LEU A 601 -6.84 10.46 23.08
C LEU A 601 -7.45 9.12 22.64
N ASP A 602 -8.63 8.77 23.13
CA ASP A 602 -9.31 7.54 22.70
C ASP A 602 -9.67 7.58 21.21
N GLU A 603 -10.07 8.74 20.67
CA GLU A 603 -10.33 8.90 19.25
C GLU A 603 -9.06 8.72 18.42
N VAL A 604 -7.96 9.36 18.82
CA VAL A 604 -6.64 9.19 18.18
C VAL A 604 -6.20 7.73 18.21
N LEU A 605 -6.35 7.04 19.34
CA LEU A 605 -5.91 5.65 19.48
C LEU A 605 -6.79 4.63 18.73
N LYS A 606 -8.02 5.01 18.37
CA LYS A 606 -8.90 4.22 17.50
C LYS A 606 -8.54 4.38 16.03
N ASP A 607 -7.96 5.53 15.65
CA ASP A 607 -7.51 5.81 14.29
C ASP A 607 -6.05 5.38 14.11
N VAL A 608 -5.84 4.20 13.54
CA VAL A 608 -4.48 3.64 13.41
C VAL A 608 -3.59 4.47 12.48
N ASP A 609 -4.17 5.13 11.48
CA ASP A 609 -3.42 6.00 10.57
C ASP A 609 -2.86 7.21 11.37
N GLN A 610 -3.65 7.78 12.28
CA GLN A 610 -3.18 8.81 13.21
C GLN A 610 -2.15 8.28 14.22
N VAL A 611 -2.32 7.07 14.76
CA VAL A 611 -1.31 6.46 15.67
C VAL A 611 0.04 6.33 14.97
N PHE A 612 0.04 5.80 13.75
CA PHE A 612 1.23 5.63 12.92
C PHE A 612 1.87 6.97 12.54
N PHE A 613 1.08 7.95 12.12
CA PHE A 613 1.56 9.31 11.89
C PHE A 613 2.22 9.90 13.15
N LEU A 614 1.57 9.81 14.32
CA LEU A 614 2.09 10.39 15.55
C LEU A 614 3.37 9.71 16.02
N ARG A 615 3.50 8.39 15.87
CA ARG A 615 4.76 7.67 16.15
C ARG A 615 5.91 8.28 15.39
N LEU A 616 5.72 8.61 14.11
CA LEU A 616 6.73 9.26 13.29
C LEU A 616 6.98 10.72 13.67
N ALA A 617 5.91 11.50 13.82
CA ALA A 617 5.98 12.93 14.08
C ALA A 617 6.74 13.25 15.38
N ILE A 618 6.72 12.34 16.36
CA ILE A 618 7.38 12.50 17.65
C ILE A 618 8.61 11.60 17.85
N ASN A 619 9.07 10.90 16.80
CA ASN A 619 10.13 9.90 16.92
C ASN A 619 11.51 10.53 17.18
N ASP A 620 11.86 11.55 16.40
CA ASP A 620 13.12 12.30 16.52
C ASP A 620 12.88 13.77 16.87
N GLU A 621 13.90 14.41 17.42
CA GLU A 621 13.79 15.77 17.95
C GLU A 621 13.60 16.84 16.85
N ASN A 622 14.11 16.61 15.63
CA ASN A 622 13.95 17.56 14.53
C ASN A 622 12.49 17.57 14.05
N ARG A 623 11.89 16.39 13.86
CA ARG A 623 10.46 16.28 13.52
C ARG A 623 9.57 16.75 14.63
N LEU A 624 9.86 16.36 15.86
CA LEU A 624 9.10 16.81 17.03
C LEU A 624 9.09 18.34 17.13
N TRP A 625 10.22 18.99 16.85
CA TRP A 625 10.31 20.44 16.84
C TRP A 625 9.44 21.07 15.74
N LEU A 626 9.52 20.60 14.49
CA LEU A 626 8.67 21.08 13.40
C LEU A 626 7.18 20.80 13.67
N PHE A 627 6.87 19.63 14.22
CA PHE A 627 5.51 19.24 14.57
C PHE A 627 4.91 20.13 15.65
N ARG A 628 5.65 20.38 16.74
CA ARG A 628 5.27 21.37 17.78
C ARG A 628 4.98 22.74 17.16
N MET A 629 5.79 23.14 16.18
CA MET A 629 5.62 24.42 15.49
C MET A 629 4.38 24.46 14.61
N ALA A 630 4.10 23.39 13.87
CA ALA A 630 2.94 23.30 13.00
C ALA A 630 1.62 23.25 13.81
N LEU A 631 1.64 22.64 15.00
CA LEU A 631 0.49 22.61 15.91
C LEU A 631 0.05 24.00 16.40
N THR A 632 0.87 25.06 16.27
CA THR A 632 0.44 26.44 16.60
C THR A 632 -0.46 27.08 15.52
N LYS A 633 -0.87 26.31 14.50
CA LYS A 633 -1.75 26.72 13.39
C LYS A 633 -1.30 27.97 12.62
N GLN A 634 -0.01 28.26 12.57
CA GLN A 634 0.53 29.30 11.69
C GLN A 634 0.82 28.69 10.31
N GLN A 635 0.24 29.25 9.26
CA GLN A 635 0.30 28.66 7.91
C GLN A 635 1.75 28.41 7.44
N GLU A 636 2.67 29.34 7.69
CA GLU A 636 4.08 29.16 7.33
C GLU A 636 4.72 27.94 8.02
N ARG A 637 4.36 27.67 9.28
CA ARG A 637 4.87 26.53 10.05
C ARG A 637 4.24 25.22 9.60
N ILE A 638 2.95 25.24 9.26
CA ILE A 638 2.26 24.12 8.62
C ILE A 638 2.98 23.76 7.32
N ASN A 639 3.18 24.73 6.43
CA ASN A 639 3.84 24.51 5.13
C ASN A 639 5.25 23.93 5.29
N LYS A 640 6.04 24.41 6.26
CA LYS A 640 7.39 23.87 6.54
C LYS A 640 7.37 22.42 7.02
N PHE A 641 6.39 22.04 7.82
CA PHE A 641 6.25 20.66 8.27
C PHE A 641 5.73 19.76 7.14
N GLU A 642 4.75 20.21 6.36
CA GLU A 642 4.29 19.50 5.17
C GLU A 642 5.41 19.30 4.15
N GLU A 643 6.23 20.32 3.87
CA GLU A 643 7.39 20.21 2.98
C GLU A 643 8.40 19.16 3.50
N MET A 644 8.58 19.06 4.81
CA MET A 644 9.43 18.03 5.41
C MET A 644 8.83 16.62 5.23
N LEU A 645 7.51 16.47 5.35
CA LEU A 645 6.83 15.20 5.08
C LEU A 645 6.97 14.81 3.60
N ASP A 646 6.67 15.73 2.69
CA ASP A 646 6.73 15.54 1.23
C ASP A 646 8.16 15.14 0.79
N LYS A 647 9.20 15.76 1.37
CA LYS A 647 10.61 15.44 1.07
C LYS A 647 11.05 14.02 1.43
N ARG A 648 10.29 13.34 2.29
CA ARG A 648 10.64 12.01 2.82
C ARG A 648 9.77 10.91 2.25
N GLU A 649 8.78 11.26 1.43
CA GLU A 649 8.05 10.30 0.60
C GLU A 649 9.00 9.65 -0.39
N LEU A 650 8.92 8.32 -0.53
CA LEU A 650 9.86 7.57 -1.36
C LEU A 650 9.81 7.97 -2.83
N GLY A 651 8.65 8.40 -3.35
CA GLY A 651 8.54 8.97 -4.69
C GLY A 651 9.39 10.24 -4.86
N HIS A 652 9.34 11.15 -3.90
CA HIS A 652 10.19 12.36 -3.92
C HIS A 652 11.67 12.04 -3.79
N VAL A 653 12.03 11.09 -2.92
CA VAL A 653 13.41 10.62 -2.75
C VAL A 653 13.93 10.03 -4.07
N PHE A 654 13.11 9.20 -4.73
CA PHE A 654 13.44 8.63 -6.04
C PHE A 654 13.69 9.71 -7.09
N ARG A 655 12.79 10.70 -7.21
CA ARG A 655 12.95 11.83 -8.14
C ARG A 655 14.26 12.58 -7.89
N THR A 656 14.51 12.93 -6.63
CA THR A 656 15.73 13.64 -6.21
C THR A 656 17.00 12.84 -6.53
N MET A 657 16.93 11.50 -6.43
CA MET A 657 18.06 10.64 -6.79
C MET A 657 18.29 10.57 -8.30
N ILE A 658 17.24 10.60 -9.12
CA ILE A 658 17.38 10.57 -10.58
C ILE A 658 17.85 11.92 -11.13
N GLU A 659 17.42 13.03 -10.54
CA GLU A 659 17.89 14.37 -10.90
C GLU A 659 19.38 14.58 -10.59
N ASN A 660 19.96 13.75 -9.71
CA ASN A 660 21.39 13.74 -9.43
C ASN A 660 22.12 12.69 -10.29
N GLU A 661 23.00 13.14 -11.18
CA GLU A 661 23.69 12.26 -12.15
C GLU A 661 24.46 11.09 -11.49
N GLU A 662 25.17 11.33 -10.38
CA GLU A 662 25.94 10.29 -9.67
C GLU A 662 25.00 9.24 -9.07
N LYS A 663 23.91 9.68 -8.43
CA LYS A 663 22.91 8.78 -7.83
C LYS A 663 22.09 8.04 -8.89
N ALA A 664 21.76 8.68 -10.01
CA ALA A 664 21.10 8.05 -11.14
C ALA A 664 21.95 6.92 -11.74
N LYS A 665 23.26 7.16 -11.95
CA LYS A 665 24.21 6.12 -12.39
C LYS A 665 24.31 4.99 -11.38
N TRP A 666 24.32 5.30 -10.10
CA TRP A 666 24.35 4.29 -9.04
C TRP A 666 23.08 3.43 -9.03
N LEU A 667 21.89 4.03 -9.12
CA LEU A 667 20.63 3.30 -9.30
C LEU A 667 20.69 2.43 -10.57
N GLY A 668 21.17 2.97 -11.69
CA GLY A 668 21.37 2.22 -12.92
C GLY A 668 22.27 0.99 -12.76
N ALA A 669 23.32 1.07 -11.95
CA ALA A 669 24.20 -0.06 -11.66
C ALA A 669 23.52 -1.15 -10.80
N ILE A 670 22.68 -0.74 -9.83
CA ILE A 670 21.91 -1.65 -8.96
C ILE A 670 20.87 -2.39 -9.79
N PHE A 671 20.05 -1.65 -10.53
CA PHE A 671 18.92 -2.19 -11.26
C PHE A 671 19.29 -2.69 -12.65
N GLY A 672 20.54 -2.53 -13.11
CA GLY A 672 20.98 -2.89 -14.45
C GLY A 672 20.85 -4.38 -14.80
N SER A 673 20.86 -5.27 -13.80
CA SER A 673 20.64 -6.70 -14.00
C SER A 673 19.88 -7.35 -12.82
N PRO A 674 19.18 -8.48 -13.05
CA PRO A 674 18.53 -9.22 -11.96
C PRO A 674 19.50 -9.77 -10.91
N SER A 675 20.75 -10.09 -11.29
CA SER A 675 21.77 -10.54 -10.33
C SER A 675 22.21 -9.40 -9.42
N ASN A 676 22.47 -8.22 -9.97
CA ASN A 676 22.87 -7.05 -9.19
C ASN A 676 21.80 -6.66 -8.18
N ALA A 677 20.52 -6.65 -8.60
CA ALA A 677 19.40 -6.37 -7.71
C ALA A 677 19.32 -7.37 -6.56
N ARG A 678 19.53 -8.66 -6.85
CA ARG A 678 19.56 -9.72 -5.82
C ARG A 678 20.70 -9.53 -4.82
N ASP A 679 21.90 -9.23 -5.31
CA ASP A 679 23.08 -9.03 -4.46
C ASP A 679 22.91 -7.81 -3.55
N HIS A 680 22.37 -6.69 -4.08
CA HIS A 680 22.05 -5.52 -3.27
C HIS A 680 20.94 -5.77 -2.25
N LYS A 681 19.93 -6.59 -2.61
CA LYS A 681 18.88 -6.99 -1.67
C LYS A 681 19.47 -7.77 -0.49
N GLN A 682 20.41 -8.67 -0.74
CA GLN A 682 21.07 -9.41 0.32
C GLN A 682 21.97 -8.50 1.17
N ALA A 683 22.79 -7.66 0.53
CA ALA A 683 23.64 -6.69 1.23
C ALA A 683 22.83 -5.73 2.13
N LEU A 684 21.64 -5.29 1.70
CA LEU A 684 20.76 -4.47 2.55
C LEU A 684 20.27 -5.20 3.81
N LYS A 685 19.97 -6.50 3.71
CA LYS A 685 19.60 -7.32 4.89
C LYS A 685 20.79 -7.45 5.84
N ASP A 686 21.96 -7.75 5.29
CA ASP A 686 23.19 -7.89 6.06
C ASP A 686 23.55 -6.60 6.78
N ARG A 687 23.46 -5.44 6.09
CA ARG A 687 23.61 -4.11 6.69
C ARG A 687 22.68 -3.91 7.88
N ASP A 688 21.40 -4.22 7.73
CA ASP A 688 20.42 -4.04 8.81
C ASP A 688 20.74 -4.95 10.01
N LEU A 689 21.19 -6.17 9.77
CA LEU A 689 21.62 -7.10 10.81
C LEU A 689 22.87 -6.62 11.54
N VAL A 690 23.87 -6.13 10.82
CA VAL A 690 25.09 -5.53 11.40
C VAL A 690 24.72 -4.32 12.26
N LYS A 691 23.82 -3.45 11.76
CA LYS A 691 23.31 -2.31 12.53
C LYS A 691 22.57 -2.76 13.79
N LEU A 692 21.69 -3.75 13.68
CA LEU A 692 20.97 -4.33 14.81
C LEU A 692 21.93 -4.92 15.85
N ALA A 693 22.99 -5.60 15.40
CA ALA A 693 24.02 -6.15 16.25
C ALA A 693 24.79 -5.07 17.01
N GLY A 694 25.20 -4.01 16.32
CA GLY A 694 25.84 -2.85 16.97
C GLY A 694 24.92 -2.17 17.99
N GLU A 695 23.62 -2.04 17.69
CA GLU A 695 22.62 -1.54 18.64
C GLU A 695 22.48 -2.46 19.87
N MET A 696 22.44 -3.78 19.66
CA MET A 696 22.34 -4.76 20.74
C MET A 696 23.55 -4.76 21.68
N ILE A 697 24.77 -4.68 21.14
CA ILE A 697 26.00 -4.60 21.95
C ILE A 697 25.93 -3.40 22.89
N LYS A 698 25.59 -2.22 22.37
CA LYS A 698 25.42 -0.99 23.18
C LYS A 698 24.32 -1.14 24.22
N TYR A 699 23.21 -1.78 23.87
CA TYR A 699 22.13 -2.05 24.80
C TYR A 699 22.58 -2.93 25.97
N MET A 700 23.36 -3.97 25.70
CA MET A 700 23.91 -4.85 26.74
C MET A 700 24.91 -4.12 27.64
N GLU A 701 25.80 -3.29 27.08
CA GLU A 701 26.72 -2.43 27.85
C GLU A 701 25.96 -1.47 28.77
N ASN A 702 24.84 -0.91 28.30
CA ASN A 702 23.97 -0.07 29.11
C ASN A 702 23.25 -0.83 30.24
N LEU A 703 22.95 -2.12 30.06
CA LEU A 703 22.41 -2.96 31.12
C LEU A 703 23.47 -3.30 32.17
N GLU A 704 24.71 -3.56 31.75
CA GLU A 704 25.85 -3.85 32.62
C GLU A 704 26.22 -2.63 33.49
N SER A 705 26.24 -1.43 32.90
CA SER A 705 26.51 -0.19 33.65
C SER A 705 25.43 0.12 34.69
N LYS A 706 24.15 -0.08 34.36
CA LYS A 706 23.04 0.08 35.32
C LYS A 706 23.02 -0.96 36.44
N ALA A 707 23.56 -2.16 36.21
CA ALA A 707 23.67 -3.19 37.23
C ALA A 707 24.86 -2.95 38.19
N SER A 708 25.81 -2.12 37.77
CA SER A 708 27.03 -1.78 38.54
C SER A 708 26.90 -0.46 39.32
N SER A 709 25.85 0.32 39.06
CA SER A 709 25.44 1.54 39.76
C SER A 709 24.34 1.25 40.77
#